data_AF-A0A946GZG1-F1
#
_entry.id   AF-A0A946GZG1-F1
#
_cell.length_a   1.000
_cell.length_b   1.000
_cell.length_c   1.000
_cell.angle_alpha   90.00
_cell.angle_beta   90.00
_cell.angle_gamma   90.00
#
_symmetry.space_group_name_H-M   'P 1'
#
loop_
_entity.id
_entity.type
_entity.pdbx_description
1 polymer ?
#
loop_
_entity_poly.entity_id
_entity_poly.type
_entity_poly.pdbx_seq_one_letter_code
_entity_poly.pdbx_strand_id
1 'polypeptide(L)'
;MSGKISACICLAVLLFGFAAESKEPQIPKPAAGTVRVAGIVLKWLRTDKQANYRRAEAMIREAAKNGAQIVCTTECFLDGYAIADKSIPLEQYRALGEPIPDGPYFKRLSRLADELNIHLVAGMLEADGEKRFNTAVMIGPAGQLIGRYRKQRLGHETVRNSAGKVSSVFKTDRAKIGMMICADRRYPNLVGRFRERGADFLICPSGGMFGPKRNDPIVQARSRENRRYIVFVHPAEFLVTGPDGSIVRRTILGEKLLIATNEVGTTADSKRVFYFDLPLASVRQKGRRDRKQFDFLLRGGTVIDGTGNPPALADVGIRDGRIVAVGDLTKATADEVIDVSGKIVCPGFIDLHSHADRGILKHRAAENYIRQGATTLVCGNCGSSPTDLKTFFENVREAGIGPNIALLVGHGSIREQVMGRVNRPPTPAELDEMKQLVRTAMKDGAIGLSTSLRYGPGTYATTDEIVQLTKEISPYDGFYATHMRDEGTRIVEALEEALNIGKQAGVPVHISHHKISSASVFGLTRQTLARIDAVRAAGRNVTLDQYPYGAGSGSMNLYVPQWSLSGGMGEFRKRLKEPKTKERILAGVEDLLIRKVYEADQSPGSSNHTAKALSRIRVARATHDETLEGKTLTQILNQRKKPVTLSNGCQLLVELISKGTGGINHTLEERPGGDVDRVMQHPQTCIASDGSVFEFGSGNPHPRSYGCFPRVLGHYVRERKLLTLEQAIHKMTVLPANRLGWKKRGRIAVGCWADVIVFDAETVTDRATFTKPHQHSIGIHHVFVAGRRVLAAGKLTAERSGHPLSLGDRPFADRRLLPVEQSK
;
A
#
# COMPACT_ATOMS: atom_id res chain seq x y z
N MET A 1 -56.51 -82.57 -26.81
CA MET A 1 -57.90 -82.14 -26.55
C MET A 1 -57.93 -81.38 -25.23
N SER A 2 -58.30 -80.11 -25.35
CA SER A 2 -58.91 -79.21 -24.37
C SER A 2 -59.21 -79.74 -22.95
N GLY A 3 -58.59 -79.06 -21.98
CA GLY A 3 -59.34 -78.43 -20.89
C GLY A 3 -59.14 -79.01 -19.49
N LYS A 4 -58.80 -78.08 -18.58
CA LYS A 4 -58.81 -78.16 -17.12
C LYS A 4 -57.59 -78.81 -16.49
N ILE A 5 -56.86 -78.04 -15.68
CA ILE A 5 -57.02 -78.06 -14.23
C ILE A 5 -56.53 -76.70 -13.69
N SER A 6 -57.31 -76.17 -12.76
CA SER A 6 -57.15 -74.88 -12.12
C SER A 6 -56.70 -75.08 -10.68
N ALA A 7 -56.13 -74.00 -10.13
CA ALA A 7 -55.95 -73.64 -8.72
C ALA A 7 -54.65 -74.04 -8.00
N CYS A 8 -53.95 -72.96 -7.61
CA CYS A 8 -53.23 -72.73 -6.35
C CYS A 8 -51.92 -73.50 -6.07
N ILE A 9 -50.79 -72.77 -6.00
CA ILE A 9 -50.04 -72.41 -4.76
C ILE A 9 -48.66 -71.80 -5.09
N CYS A 10 -48.25 -70.81 -4.27
CA CYS A 10 -46.90 -70.31 -3.97
C CYS A 10 -46.13 -69.37 -4.93
N LEU A 11 -46.24 -68.07 -4.63
CA LEU A 11 -45.18 -67.17 -4.15
C LEU A 11 -43.71 -67.56 -4.45
N ALA A 12 -43.16 -67.07 -5.56
CA ALA A 12 -41.80 -66.53 -5.73
C ALA A 12 -41.47 -66.45 -7.22
N VAL A 13 -41.30 -65.23 -7.77
CA VAL A 13 -40.23 -64.80 -8.70
C VAL A 13 -40.46 -63.30 -8.95
N LEU A 14 -39.80 -62.48 -8.14
CA LEU A 14 -39.27 -61.18 -8.55
C LEU A 14 -37.95 -61.49 -9.27
N LEU A 15 -37.82 -61.13 -10.55
CA LEU A 15 -36.57 -60.66 -11.21
C LEU A 15 -36.78 -60.61 -12.74
N PHE A 16 -36.24 -59.54 -13.34
CA PHE A 16 -36.16 -59.20 -14.77
C PHE A 16 -37.33 -58.42 -15.39
N GLY A 17 -37.36 -57.12 -15.09
CA GLY A 17 -37.84 -56.08 -16.01
C GLY A 17 -36.69 -55.11 -16.31
N PHE A 18 -36.21 -55.11 -17.55
CA PHE A 18 -35.15 -54.25 -18.06
C PHE A 18 -35.50 -52.75 -17.91
N ALA A 19 -34.78 -52.04 -17.03
CA ALA A 19 -34.66 -50.59 -17.10
C ALA A 19 -33.35 -50.24 -17.80
N ALA A 20 -33.43 -49.77 -19.04
CA ALA A 20 -32.30 -49.15 -19.71
C ALA A 20 -31.99 -47.81 -19.01
N GLU A 21 -31.07 -47.83 -18.05
CA GLU A 21 -30.43 -46.62 -17.54
C GLU A 21 -29.66 -45.97 -18.69
N SER A 22 -30.18 -44.86 -19.20
CA SER A 22 -29.41 -43.92 -20.00
C SER A 22 -28.31 -43.32 -19.11
N LYS A 23 -27.14 -43.97 -19.05
CA LYS A 23 -25.92 -43.37 -18.50
C LYS A 23 -25.66 -42.07 -19.27
N GLU A 24 -25.91 -40.93 -18.63
CA GLU A 24 -25.44 -39.63 -19.15
C GLU A 24 -23.95 -39.77 -19.50
N PRO A 25 -23.52 -39.36 -20.70
CA PRO A 25 -22.13 -39.48 -21.11
C PRO A 25 -21.25 -38.69 -20.13
N GLN A 26 -20.41 -39.40 -19.39
CA GLN A 26 -19.50 -38.82 -18.43
C GLN A 26 -18.53 -37.88 -19.16
N ILE A 27 -18.53 -36.58 -18.81
CA ILE A 27 -17.63 -35.61 -19.43
C ILE A 27 -16.18 -36.03 -19.15
N PRO A 28 -15.33 -36.22 -20.17
CA PRO A 28 -13.94 -36.67 -19.98
C PRO A 28 -13.20 -35.79 -18.99
N LYS A 29 -12.25 -36.34 -18.21
CA LYS A 29 -11.41 -35.52 -17.32
C LYS A 29 -10.61 -34.49 -18.14
N PRO A 30 -10.31 -33.29 -17.59
CA PRO A 30 -9.50 -32.29 -18.28
C PRO A 30 -8.13 -32.85 -18.66
N ALA A 31 -7.64 -32.54 -19.85
CA ALA A 31 -6.30 -32.94 -20.27
C ALA A 31 -5.23 -32.31 -19.35
N ALA A 32 -4.11 -33.01 -19.15
CA ALA A 32 -2.99 -32.48 -18.38
C ALA A 32 -2.50 -31.14 -18.96
N GLY A 33 -2.26 -30.14 -18.10
CA GLY A 33 -1.84 -28.79 -18.53
C GLY A 33 -2.98 -27.86 -18.96
N THR A 34 -4.23 -28.28 -18.80
CA THR A 34 -5.43 -27.46 -19.04
C THR A 34 -6.12 -27.06 -17.74
N VAL A 35 -6.90 -25.99 -17.77
CA VAL A 35 -7.85 -25.63 -16.71
C VAL A 35 -9.27 -25.68 -17.27
N ARG A 36 -10.13 -26.49 -16.68
CA ARG A 36 -11.53 -26.57 -17.09
C ARG A 36 -12.31 -25.39 -16.55
N VAL A 37 -12.85 -24.59 -17.48
CA VAL A 37 -13.76 -23.50 -17.19
C VAL A 37 -15.18 -23.89 -17.59
N ALA A 38 -16.13 -23.66 -16.69
CA ALA A 38 -17.55 -23.78 -16.98
C ALA A 38 -18.22 -22.40 -17.07
N GLY A 39 -18.97 -22.17 -18.14
CA GLY A 39 -19.86 -21.03 -18.29
C GLY A 39 -21.31 -21.41 -17.99
N ILE A 40 -21.92 -20.72 -17.03
CA ILE A 40 -23.34 -20.86 -16.68
C ILE A 40 -24.16 -19.97 -17.61
N VAL A 41 -24.72 -20.55 -18.67
CA VAL A 41 -25.62 -19.84 -19.59
C VAL A 41 -27.05 -20.02 -19.08
N LEU A 42 -27.60 -18.95 -18.51
CA LEU A 42 -28.89 -18.94 -17.83
C LEU A 42 -29.67 -17.66 -18.19
N LYS A 43 -30.94 -17.82 -18.59
CA LYS A 43 -31.89 -16.70 -18.75
C LYS A 43 -32.29 -16.15 -17.38
N TRP A 44 -32.46 -14.84 -17.26
CA TRP A 44 -32.75 -14.23 -15.97
C TRP A 44 -34.24 -14.05 -15.71
N LEU A 45 -34.61 -14.18 -14.44
CA LEU A 45 -35.83 -13.59 -13.91
C LEU A 45 -35.47 -12.19 -13.41
N ARG A 46 -36.13 -11.15 -13.92
CA ARG A 46 -35.86 -9.78 -13.51
C ARG A 46 -36.18 -9.63 -12.01
N THR A 47 -35.31 -8.97 -11.25
CA THR A 47 -35.42 -8.66 -9.81
C THR A 47 -35.58 -9.82 -8.82
N ASP A 48 -35.79 -11.06 -9.26
CA ASP A 48 -35.90 -12.23 -8.39
C ASP A 48 -34.54 -12.90 -8.10
N LYS A 49 -33.81 -12.33 -7.13
CA LYS A 49 -32.49 -12.84 -6.68
C LYS A 49 -32.54 -14.29 -6.22
N GLN A 50 -33.62 -14.68 -5.54
CA GLN A 50 -33.72 -16.01 -4.94
C GLN A 50 -33.93 -17.07 -6.00
N ALA A 51 -34.80 -16.82 -6.98
CA ALA A 51 -35.02 -17.76 -8.08
C ALA A 51 -33.79 -17.84 -8.99
N ASN A 52 -33.15 -16.71 -9.32
CA ASN A 52 -31.91 -16.73 -10.10
C ASN A 52 -30.79 -17.48 -9.38
N TYR A 53 -30.61 -17.25 -8.06
CA TYR A 53 -29.63 -17.99 -7.28
C TYR A 53 -29.90 -19.49 -7.29
N ARG A 54 -31.13 -19.94 -6.98
CA ARG A 54 -31.48 -21.37 -6.95
C ARG A 54 -31.22 -22.07 -8.30
N ARG A 55 -31.58 -21.40 -9.40
CA ARG A 55 -31.38 -21.90 -10.76
C ARG A 55 -29.88 -21.98 -11.12
N ALA A 56 -29.10 -20.97 -10.74
CA ALA A 56 -27.65 -20.95 -10.95
C ALA A 56 -26.91 -21.95 -10.06
N GLU A 57 -27.30 -22.11 -8.79
CA GLU A 57 -26.68 -23.03 -7.82
C GLU A 57 -26.69 -24.47 -8.34
N ALA A 58 -27.84 -24.95 -8.85
CA ALA A 58 -27.94 -26.28 -9.42
C ALA A 58 -26.94 -26.51 -10.56
N MET A 59 -26.78 -25.51 -11.43
CA MET A 59 -25.85 -25.54 -12.55
C MET A 59 -24.37 -25.41 -12.12
N ILE A 60 -24.09 -24.64 -11.06
CA ILE A 60 -22.74 -24.55 -10.49
C ILE A 60 -22.33 -25.90 -9.87
N ARG A 61 -23.25 -26.58 -9.18
CA ARG A 61 -23.03 -27.94 -8.65
C ARG A 61 -22.82 -28.95 -9.77
N GLU A 62 -23.61 -28.88 -10.83
CA GLU A 62 -23.41 -29.68 -12.06
C GLU A 62 -22.02 -29.44 -12.66
N ALA A 63 -21.59 -28.18 -12.75
CA ALA A 63 -20.29 -27.81 -13.29
C ALA A 63 -19.14 -28.43 -12.48
N ALA A 64 -19.21 -28.30 -11.14
CA ALA A 64 -18.22 -28.87 -10.24
C ALA A 64 -18.18 -30.40 -10.30
N LYS A 65 -19.36 -31.07 -10.34
CA LYS A 65 -19.46 -32.54 -10.53
C LYS A 65 -18.77 -33.00 -11.81
N ASN A 66 -18.79 -32.19 -12.86
CA ASN A 66 -18.13 -32.44 -14.14
C ASN A 66 -16.67 -31.94 -14.23
N GLY A 67 -16.07 -31.63 -13.08
CA GLY A 67 -14.64 -31.33 -12.95
C GLY A 67 -14.25 -29.91 -13.37
N ALA A 68 -15.19 -28.96 -13.43
CA ALA A 68 -14.85 -27.55 -13.63
C ALA A 68 -14.09 -27.01 -12.41
N GLN A 69 -12.95 -26.38 -12.67
CA GLN A 69 -12.12 -25.75 -11.63
C GLN A 69 -12.45 -24.26 -11.48
N ILE A 70 -12.97 -23.66 -12.55
CA ILE A 70 -13.44 -22.27 -12.58
C ILE A 70 -14.85 -22.29 -13.14
N VAL A 71 -15.79 -21.69 -12.43
CA VAL A 71 -17.18 -21.54 -12.87
C VAL A 71 -17.49 -20.06 -13.02
N CYS A 72 -18.08 -19.66 -14.13
CA CYS A 72 -18.41 -18.27 -14.43
C CYS A 72 -19.90 -18.11 -14.71
N THR A 73 -20.55 -17.23 -13.97
CA THR A 73 -21.91 -16.79 -14.27
C THR A 73 -21.90 -15.58 -15.20
N THR A 74 -23.09 -15.13 -15.61
CA THR A 74 -23.27 -13.91 -16.40
C THR A 74 -23.20 -12.66 -15.51
N GLU A 75 -23.03 -11.47 -16.12
CA GLU A 75 -22.98 -10.21 -15.35
C GLU A 75 -24.33 -9.94 -14.67
N CYS A 76 -24.34 -9.42 -13.44
CA CYS A 76 -25.57 -9.13 -12.68
C CYS A 76 -26.63 -10.25 -12.71
N PHE A 77 -26.21 -11.52 -12.65
CA PHE A 77 -27.13 -12.64 -12.82
C PHE A 77 -28.15 -12.75 -11.67
N LEU A 78 -27.80 -12.27 -10.47
CA LEU A 78 -28.68 -12.31 -9.30
C LEU A 78 -29.88 -11.38 -9.48
N ASP A 79 -29.65 -10.09 -9.74
CA ASP A 79 -30.72 -9.11 -9.97
C ASP A 79 -31.38 -9.26 -11.35
N GLY A 80 -30.80 -10.10 -12.21
CA GLY A 80 -31.28 -10.35 -13.56
C GLY A 80 -31.07 -9.16 -14.48
N TYR A 81 -29.94 -8.46 -14.34
CA TYR A 81 -29.56 -7.28 -15.12
C TYR A 81 -30.57 -6.12 -15.01
N ALA A 82 -31.15 -5.92 -13.83
CA ALA A 82 -32.20 -4.95 -13.54
C ALA A 82 -31.81 -3.50 -13.87
N ILE A 83 -30.52 -3.24 -14.03
CA ILE A 83 -29.97 -1.97 -14.45
C ILE A 83 -30.53 -1.44 -15.79
N ALA A 84 -30.87 -2.35 -16.71
CA ALA A 84 -31.39 -1.97 -18.02
C ALA A 84 -32.87 -1.54 -18.00
N ASP A 85 -33.60 -1.89 -16.94
CA ASP A 85 -35.04 -1.63 -16.84
C ASP A 85 -35.33 -0.36 -16.05
N LYS A 86 -35.49 0.76 -16.77
CA LYS A 86 -35.72 2.07 -16.18
C LYS A 86 -37.08 2.21 -15.47
N SER A 87 -38.00 1.27 -15.67
CA SER A 87 -39.32 1.29 -15.00
C SER A 87 -39.26 0.90 -13.52
N ILE A 88 -38.21 0.17 -13.10
CA ILE A 88 -37.99 -0.18 -11.69
C ILE A 88 -37.67 1.11 -10.91
N PRO A 89 -38.42 1.48 -9.86
CA PRO A 89 -38.11 2.63 -9.03
C PRO A 89 -36.67 2.58 -8.48
N LEU A 90 -35.98 3.72 -8.40
CA LEU A 90 -34.56 3.78 -8.05
C LEU A 90 -34.26 3.11 -6.69
N GLU A 91 -35.12 3.33 -5.70
CA GLU A 91 -34.97 2.73 -4.37
C GLU A 91 -35.12 1.21 -4.40
N GLN A 92 -36.06 0.69 -5.19
CA GLN A 92 -36.20 -0.76 -5.39
C GLN A 92 -34.98 -1.35 -6.11
N TYR A 93 -34.46 -0.67 -7.13
CA TYR A 93 -33.22 -1.06 -7.80
C TYR A 93 -32.03 -1.06 -6.82
N ARG A 94 -31.90 -0.02 -5.99
CA ARG A 94 -30.86 0.08 -4.97
C ARG A 94 -30.96 -1.08 -3.97
N ALA A 95 -32.16 -1.50 -3.57
CA ALA A 95 -32.36 -2.61 -2.64
C ALA A 95 -31.94 -3.98 -3.20
N LEU A 96 -31.80 -4.13 -4.53
CA LEU A 96 -31.29 -5.37 -5.13
C LEU A 96 -29.79 -5.56 -4.88
N GLY A 97 -29.05 -4.46 -4.71
CA GLY A 97 -27.61 -4.49 -4.47
C GLY A 97 -27.27 -4.88 -3.03
N GLU A 98 -26.10 -5.49 -2.83
CA GLU A 98 -25.61 -5.86 -1.49
C GLU A 98 -24.12 -5.54 -1.32
N PRO A 99 -23.65 -5.26 -0.08
CA PRO A 99 -22.24 -5.06 0.17
C PRO A 99 -21.45 -6.33 -0.13
N ILE A 100 -20.26 -6.17 -0.70
CA ILE A 100 -19.31 -7.27 -0.89
C ILE A 100 -18.11 -7.00 0.01
N PRO A 101 -17.70 -7.95 0.88
CA PRO A 101 -18.14 -9.35 0.97
C PRO A 101 -19.32 -9.63 1.95
N ASP A 102 -19.90 -8.62 2.59
CA ASP A 102 -20.75 -8.86 3.76
C ASP A 102 -22.20 -9.28 3.44
N GLY A 103 -22.60 -9.20 2.17
CA GLY A 103 -23.94 -9.45 1.67
C GLY A 103 -24.40 -10.91 1.76
N PRO A 104 -25.71 -11.14 1.88
CA PRO A 104 -26.27 -12.48 2.09
C PRO A 104 -26.04 -13.43 0.91
N TYR A 105 -26.15 -12.95 -0.34
CA TYR A 105 -25.93 -13.81 -1.51
C TYR A 105 -24.44 -14.05 -1.76
N PHE A 106 -23.57 -13.06 -1.48
CA PHE A 106 -22.12 -13.24 -1.49
C PHE A 106 -21.72 -14.36 -0.54
N LYS A 107 -22.21 -14.36 0.71
CA LYS A 107 -21.93 -15.42 1.70
C LYS A 107 -22.44 -16.79 1.26
N ARG A 108 -23.57 -16.86 0.56
CA ARG A 108 -24.08 -18.12 -0.02
C ARG A 108 -23.18 -18.63 -1.15
N LEU A 109 -22.79 -17.77 -2.08
CA LEU A 109 -21.85 -18.11 -3.16
C LEU A 109 -20.47 -18.48 -2.62
N SER A 110 -20.04 -17.85 -1.52
CA SER A 110 -18.78 -18.16 -0.83
C SER A 110 -18.80 -19.56 -0.24
N ARG A 111 -19.85 -19.92 0.51
CA ARG A 111 -20.04 -21.29 1.02
C ARG A 111 -20.13 -22.32 -0.10
N LEU A 112 -20.81 -21.98 -1.20
CA LEU A 112 -20.92 -22.87 -2.35
C LEU A 112 -19.57 -23.11 -3.03
N ALA A 113 -18.73 -22.08 -3.17
CA ALA A 113 -17.39 -22.22 -3.74
C ALA A 113 -16.45 -23.05 -2.85
N ASP A 114 -16.56 -22.87 -1.53
CA ASP A 114 -15.85 -23.68 -0.52
C ASP A 114 -16.27 -25.14 -0.58
N GLU A 115 -17.58 -25.41 -0.46
CA GLU A 115 -18.18 -26.75 -0.50
C GLU A 115 -17.78 -27.52 -1.76
N LEU A 116 -17.74 -26.84 -2.91
CA LEU A 116 -17.43 -27.46 -4.20
C LEU A 116 -15.94 -27.41 -4.55
N ASN A 117 -15.09 -26.75 -3.75
CA ASN A 117 -13.66 -26.56 -4.00
C ASN A 117 -13.37 -25.99 -5.41
N ILE A 118 -14.08 -24.92 -5.78
CA ILE A 118 -13.95 -24.25 -7.09
C ILE A 118 -13.60 -22.77 -6.95
N HIS A 119 -13.06 -22.19 -8.03
CA HIS A 119 -13.10 -20.73 -8.21
C HIS A 119 -14.41 -20.33 -8.86
N LEU A 120 -15.10 -19.36 -8.29
CA LEU A 120 -16.38 -18.87 -8.79
C LEU A 120 -16.27 -17.40 -9.20
N VAL A 121 -16.51 -17.14 -10.48
CA VAL A 121 -16.74 -15.80 -11.04
C VAL A 121 -18.23 -15.51 -11.03
N ALA A 122 -18.65 -14.59 -10.17
CA ALA A 122 -20.06 -14.27 -9.98
C ALA A 122 -20.37 -12.80 -10.31
N GLY A 123 -21.30 -12.57 -11.26
CA GLY A 123 -21.82 -11.23 -11.55
C GLY A 123 -22.87 -10.77 -10.53
N MET A 124 -22.64 -9.63 -9.88
CA MET A 124 -23.44 -9.11 -8.78
C MET A 124 -23.65 -7.61 -8.92
N LEU A 125 -24.79 -7.12 -8.41
CA LEU A 125 -24.99 -5.71 -8.14
C LEU A 125 -24.43 -5.37 -6.76
N GLU A 126 -23.31 -4.65 -6.73
CA GLU A 126 -22.62 -4.28 -5.50
C GLU A 126 -23.18 -2.99 -4.92
N ALA A 127 -23.43 -2.98 -3.61
CA ALA A 127 -23.73 -1.77 -2.83
C ALA A 127 -22.49 -1.30 -2.07
N ASP A 128 -22.19 -0.01 -2.20
CA ASP A 128 -21.11 0.67 -1.49
C ASP A 128 -21.63 2.05 -1.07
N GLY A 129 -22.21 2.10 0.12
CA GLY A 129 -23.12 3.16 0.55
C GLY A 129 -24.28 3.34 -0.44
N GLU A 130 -24.53 4.58 -0.85
CA GLU A 130 -25.56 4.95 -1.83
C GLU A 130 -25.21 4.54 -3.27
N LYS A 131 -23.95 4.19 -3.54
CA LYS A 131 -23.51 3.86 -4.90
C LYS A 131 -23.82 2.42 -5.23
N ARG A 132 -24.09 2.19 -6.52
CA ARG A 132 -24.23 0.85 -7.09
C ARG A 132 -23.19 0.61 -8.16
N PHE A 133 -22.63 -0.59 -8.17
CA PHE A 133 -21.64 -1.00 -9.16
C PHE A 133 -22.06 -2.33 -9.80
N ASN A 134 -21.91 -2.41 -11.12
CA ASN A 134 -21.98 -3.68 -11.84
C ASN A 134 -20.63 -4.37 -11.63
N THR A 135 -20.64 -5.42 -10.83
CA THR A 135 -19.43 -6.02 -10.27
C THR A 135 -19.39 -7.50 -10.59
N ALA A 136 -18.22 -8.01 -10.95
CA ALA A 136 -17.94 -9.43 -10.99
C ALA A 136 -16.92 -9.74 -9.89
N VAL A 137 -17.24 -10.70 -9.02
CA VAL A 137 -16.35 -11.13 -7.95
C VAL A 137 -15.64 -12.42 -8.34
N MET A 138 -14.41 -12.60 -7.84
CA MET A 138 -13.68 -13.86 -7.87
C MET A 138 -13.68 -14.42 -6.44
N ILE A 139 -14.38 -15.52 -6.24
CA ILE A 139 -14.44 -16.26 -4.97
C ILE A 139 -13.55 -17.50 -5.11
N GLY A 140 -12.68 -17.71 -4.14
CA GLY A 140 -11.77 -18.86 -4.12
C GLY A 140 -12.38 -20.11 -3.49
N PRO A 141 -11.67 -21.25 -3.60
CA PRO A 141 -12.13 -22.55 -3.13
C PRO A 141 -12.18 -22.74 -1.62
N ALA A 142 -11.81 -21.73 -0.82
CA ALA A 142 -12.04 -21.70 0.62
C ALA A 142 -13.08 -20.61 0.99
N GLY A 143 -13.92 -20.22 0.04
CA GLY A 143 -14.97 -19.21 0.19
C GLY A 143 -14.46 -17.76 0.32
N GLN A 144 -13.15 -17.52 0.17
CA GLN A 144 -12.55 -16.21 0.30
C GLN A 144 -12.77 -15.33 -0.93
N LEU A 145 -13.00 -14.03 -0.74
CA LEU A 145 -12.96 -13.05 -1.82
C LEU A 145 -11.51 -12.89 -2.29
N ILE A 146 -11.18 -13.41 -3.47
CA ILE A 146 -9.87 -13.16 -4.13
C ILE A 146 -9.81 -11.72 -4.64
N GLY A 147 -10.95 -11.21 -5.10
CA GLY A 147 -11.12 -9.80 -5.41
C GLY A 147 -12.37 -9.52 -6.22
N ARG A 148 -12.58 -8.25 -6.57
CA ARG A 148 -13.72 -7.79 -7.35
C ARG A 148 -13.28 -6.93 -8.53
N TYR A 149 -14.05 -6.97 -9.60
CA TYR A 149 -13.91 -6.10 -10.75
C TYR A 149 -15.21 -5.31 -10.91
N ARG A 150 -15.15 -3.99 -10.70
CA ARG A 150 -16.24 -3.05 -10.98
C ARG A 150 -16.14 -2.61 -12.44
N LYS A 151 -17.22 -2.76 -13.21
CA LYS A 151 -17.30 -2.37 -14.63
C LYS A 151 -16.85 -0.93 -14.82
N GLN A 152 -15.87 -0.71 -15.69
CA GLN A 152 -15.21 0.59 -15.81
C GLN A 152 -15.87 1.50 -16.84
N ARG A 153 -16.54 0.92 -17.84
CA ARG A 153 -17.23 1.67 -18.90
C ARG A 153 -18.70 1.27 -18.92
N LEU A 154 -19.53 2.17 -18.41
CA LEU A 154 -20.93 1.90 -18.12
C LEU A 154 -21.90 2.18 -19.27
N GLY A 155 -21.56 3.03 -20.24
CA GLY A 155 -22.51 3.35 -21.34
C GLY A 155 -23.86 3.83 -20.78
N HIS A 156 -24.96 3.12 -21.08
CA HIS A 156 -26.30 3.46 -20.57
C HIS A 156 -26.48 3.19 -19.06
N GLU A 157 -25.59 2.41 -18.44
CA GLU A 157 -25.65 2.04 -17.02
C GLU A 157 -25.25 3.18 -16.08
N THR A 158 -24.63 4.26 -16.59
CA THR A 158 -24.19 5.43 -15.78
C THR A 158 -25.32 6.13 -15.04
N VAL A 159 -26.56 5.96 -15.51
CA VAL A 159 -27.77 6.54 -14.88
C VAL A 159 -28.02 5.93 -13.50
N ARG A 160 -27.63 4.66 -13.31
CA ARG A 160 -27.92 3.88 -12.10
C ARG A 160 -26.68 3.41 -11.35
N ASN A 161 -25.53 3.36 -12.04
CA ASN A 161 -24.29 2.82 -11.49
C ASN A 161 -23.12 3.81 -11.59
N SER A 162 -22.17 3.60 -10.68
CA SER A 162 -20.86 4.23 -10.68
C SER A 162 -19.82 3.34 -11.38
N ALA A 163 -18.90 3.94 -12.13
CA ALA A 163 -17.85 3.20 -12.82
C ALA A 163 -16.74 2.76 -11.85
N GLY A 164 -16.21 1.56 -12.08
CA GLY A 164 -14.94 1.13 -11.48
C GLY A 164 -13.73 1.87 -12.05
N LYS A 165 -12.57 1.70 -11.41
CA LYS A 165 -11.32 2.38 -11.82
C LYS A 165 -10.14 1.43 -12.08
N VAL A 166 -10.30 0.13 -11.85
CA VAL A 166 -9.18 -0.81 -11.72
C VAL A 166 -9.34 -2.06 -12.58
N SER A 167 -8.28 -2.40 -13.34
CA SER A 167 -8.20 -3.57 -14.21
C SER A 167 -7.53 -4.75 -13.52
N SER A 168 -8.23 -5.40 -12.61
CA SER A 168 -7.68 -6.46 -11.76
C SER A 168 -7.36 -7.74 -12.57
N VAL A 169 -6.18 -8.32 -12.29
CA VAL A 169 -5.84 -9.71 -12.68
C VAL A 169 -5.82 -10.52 -11.40
N PHE A 170 -6.69 -11.52 -11.30
CA PHE A 170 -6.84 -12.34 -10.12
C PHE A 170 -5.87 -13.51 -10.18
N LYS A 171 -4.98 -13.62 -9.20
CA LYS A 171 -4.05 -14.74 -9.06
C LYS A 171 -4.75 -15.86 -8.30
N THR A 172 -4.91 -17.01 -8.93
CA THR A 172 -5.42 -18.25 -8.30
C THR A 172 -4.32 -19.31 -8.24
N ASP A 173 -4.60 -20.43 -7.58
CA ASP A 173 -3.78 -21.65 -7.66
C ASP A 173 -3.85 -22.34 -9.04
N ARG A 174 -4.79 -21.93 -9.90
CA ARG A 174 -4.99 -22.47 -11.25
C ARG A 174 -4.37 -21.61 -12.35
N ALA A 175 -4.54 -20.29 -12.28
CA ALA A 175 -4.08 -19.33 -13.29
C ALA A 175 -4.14 -17.86 -12.81
N LYS A 176 -3.55 -16.95 -13.56
CA LYS A 176 -3.78 -15.51 -13.49
C LYS A 176 -4.90 -15.13 -14.44
N ILE A 177 -6.03 -14.71 -13.91
CA ILE A 177 -7.26 -14.51 -14.68
C ILE A 177 -7.54 -13.01 -14.79
N GLY A 178 -7.49 -12.48 -16.01
CA GLY A 178 -7.98 -11.13 -16.27
C GLY A 178 -9.51 -11.13 -16.36
N MET A 179 -10.18 -10.16 -15.74
CA MET A 179 -11.63 -10.09 -15.74
C MET A 179 -12.09 -8.76 -16.32
N MET A 180 -13.02 -8.82 -17.26
CA MET A 180 -13.68 -7.63 -17.82
C MET A 180 -15.18 -7.89 -17.92
N ILE A 181 -16.00 -6.86 -17.80
CA ILE A 181 -17.46 -7.05 -17.82
C ILE A 181 -18.02 -6.45 -19.11
N CYS A 182 -18.65 -7.31 -19.91
CA CYS A 182 -19.47 -6.93 -21.06
C CYS A 182 -18.87 -5.80 -21.91
N ALA A 183 -19.45 -4.59 -21.85
CA ALA A 183 -19.10 -3.45 -22.68
C ALA A 183 -17.62 -3.02 -22.57
N ASP A 184 -16.94 -3.38 -21.47
CA ASP A 184 -15.51 -3.14 -21.28
C ASP A 184 -14.66 -3.76 -22.40
N ARG A 185 -15.12 -4.86 -23.01
CA ARG A 185 -14.46 -5.51 -24.16
C ARG A 185 -14.35 -4.63 -25.41
N ARG A 186 -15.07 -3.51 -25.48
CA ARG A 186 -15.01 -2.56 -26.60
C ARG A 186 -13.79 -1.64 -26.54
N TYR A 187 -13.08 -1.61 -25.42
CA TYR A 187 -12.04 -0.61 -25.17
C TYR A 187 -10.65 -1.26 -25.19
N PRO A 188 -9.91 -1.18 -26.30
CA PRO A 188 -8.59 -1.84 -26.45
C PRO A 188 -7.63 -1.54 -25.30
N ASN A 189 -7.54 -0.28 -24.90
CA ASN A 189 -6.67 0.19 -23.81
C ASN A 189 -7.06 -0.41 -22.44
N LEU A 190 -8.34 -0.70 -22.23
CA LEU A 190 -8.79 -1.37 -21.00
C LEU A 190 -8.38 -2.84 -21.02
N VAL A 191 -8.60 -3.53 -22.13
CA VAL A 191 -8.29 -4.96 -22.24
C VAL A 191 -6.78 -5.21 -22.24
N GLY A 192 -6.00 -4.36 -22.93
CA GLY A 192 -4.53 -4.44 -22.98
C GLY A 192 -3.85 -4.42 -21.61
N ARG A 193 -4.46 -3.73 -20.62
CA ARG A 193 -3.95 -3.69 -19.24
C ARG A 193 -3.93 -5.07 -18.57
N PHE A 194 -4.82 -6.01 -18.93
CA PHE A 194 -4.78 -7.35 -18.37
C PHE A 194 -3.57 -8.16 -18.87
N ARG A 195 -3.19 -7.97 -20.14
CA ARG A 195 -1.97 -8.55 -20.71
C ARG A 195 -0.72 -7.99 -20.02
N GLU A 196 -0.63 -6.67 -19.88
CA GLU A 196 0.48 -6.00 -19.20
C GLU A 196 0.65 -6.47 -17.75
N ARG A 197 -0.47 -6.82 -17.10
CA ARG A 197 -0.51 -7.38 -15.74
C ARG A 197 -0.29 -8.90 -15.71
N GLY A 198 -0.02 -9.53 -16.85
CA GLY A 198 0.37 -10.93 -16.94
C GLY A 198 -0.78 -11.93 -16.80
N ALA A 199 -1.99 -11.59 -17.25
CA ALA A 199 -3.09 -12.56 -17.33
C ALA A 199 -2.76 -13.72 -18.29
N ASP A 200 -3.07 -14.95 -17.88
CA ASP A 200 -2.92 -16.18 -18.66
C ASP A 200 -4.08 -16.36 -19.65
N PHE A 201 -5.28 -15.92 -19.27
CA PHE A 201 -6.45 -15.79 -20.12
C PHE A 201 -7.44 -14.78 -19.51
N LEU A 202 -8.47 -14.41 -20.26
CA LEU A 202 -9.50 -13.48 -19.80
C LEU A 202 -10.86 -14.16 -19.68
N ILE A 203 -11.65 -13.75 -18.68
CA ILE A 203 -13.06 -14.11 -18.54
C ILE A 203 -13.90 -12.84 -18.69
N CYS A 204 -14.98 -12.94 -19.46
CA CYS A 204 -15.90 -11.86 -19.72
C CYS A 204 -17.36 -12.28 -19.43
N PRO A 205 -17.83 -12.07 -18.18
CA PRO A 205 -19.26 -12.11 -17.87
C PRO A 205 -19.99 -11.00 -18.65
N SER A 206 -21.12 -11.35 -19.25
CA SER A 206 -21.85 -10.46 -20.16
C SER A 206 -23.36 -10.60 -20.00
N GLY A 207 -24.07 -9.55 -20.39
CA GLY A 207 -25.51 -9.37 -20.28
C GLY A 207 -26.17 -8.88 -21.57
N GLY A 208 -25.42 -8.87 -22.67
CA GLY A 208 -26.04 -9.01 -24.00
C GLY A 208 -26.29 -7.75 -24.81
N MET A 209 -25.46 -6.73 -24.65
CA MET A 209 -25.57 -5.43 -25.33
C MET A 209 -25.71 -5.46 -26.88
N PHE A 210 -25.32 -6.54 -27.58
CA PHE A 210 -25.41 -6.63 -29.05
C PHE A 210 -26.19 -7.85 -29.57
N GLY A 211 -26.83 -8.61 -28.68
CA GLY A 211 -27.39 -9.93 -29.00
C GLY A 211 -26.30 -10.98 -29.32
N PRO A 212 -26.63 -12.27 -29.26
CA PRO A 212 -25.64 -13.36 -29.34
C PRO A 212 -24.98 -13.49 -30.73
N LYS A 213 -25.59 -12.98 -31.80
CA LYS A 213 -25.06 -13.08 -33.18
C LYS A 213 -23.99 -12.06 -33.55
N ARG A 214 -23.71 -11.06 -32.69
CA ARG A 214 -22.79 -9.94 -33.00
C ARG A 214 -21.62 -9.81 -32.02
N ASN A 215 -21.47 -10.74 -31.09
CA ASN A 215 -20.44 -10.65 -30.04
C ASN A 215 -19.04 -11.05 -30.51
N ASP A 216 -18.95 -11.94 -31.50
CA ASP A 216 -17.73 -12.57 -31.96
C ASP A 216 -16.67 -11.61 -32.52
N PRO A 217 -16.95 -10.66 -33.44
CA PRO A 217 -15.88 -9.85 -34.02
C PRO A 217 -15.09 -9.06 -32.97
N ILE A 218 -15.79 -8.54 -31.95
CA ILE A 218 -15.17 -7.76 -30.88
C ILE A 218 -14.33 -8.66 -29.99
N VAL A 219 -14.85 -9.82 -29.60
CA VAL A 219 -14.13 -10.77 -28.74
C VAL A 219 -12.90 -11.33 -29.47
N GLN A 220 -13.02 -11.69 -30.74
CA GLN A 220 -11.90 -12.12 -31.58
C GLN A 220 -10.82 -11.04 -31.72
N ALA A 221 -11.22 -9.78 -31.94
CA ALA A 221 -10.28 -8.66 -31.99
C ALA A 221 -9.52 -8.49 -30.67
N ARG A 222 -10.21 -8.56 -29.52
CA ARG A 222 -9.55 -8.48 -28.21
C ARG A 222 -8.59 -9.65 -27.99
N SER A 223 -8.93 -10.86 -28.42
CA SER A 223 -8.04 -12.00 -28.29
C SER A 223 -6.76 -11.85 -29.11
N ARG A 224 -6.85 -11.35 -30.35
CA ARG A 224 -5.68 -11.04 -31.20
C ARG A 224 -4.75 -10.03 -30.56
N GLU A 225 -5.30 -8.91 -30.09
CA GLU A 225 -4.51 -7.84 -29.48
C GLU A 225 -3.82 -8.29 -28.20
N ASN A 226 -4.49 -9.13 -27.40
CA ASN A 226 -3.95 -9.59 -26.13
C ASN A 226 -3.09 -10.85 -26.27
N ARG A 227 -3.25 -11.60 -27.37
CA ARG A 227 -2.69 -12.94 -27.58
C ARG A 227 -3.06 -13.89 -26.44
N ARG A 228 -4.34 -13.87 -26.08
CA ARG A 228 -4.91 -14.63 -24.95
C ARG A 228 -6.25 -15.24 -25.33
N TYR A 229 -6.56 -16.37 -24.68
CA TYR A 229 -7.92 -16.90 -24.71
C TYR A 229 -8.87 -15.93 -24.01
N ILE A 230 -10.09 -15.81 -24.53
CA ILE A 230 -11.19 -15.10 -23.87
C ILE A 230 -12.37 -16.05 -23.76
N VAL A 231 -12.80 -16.32 -22.51
CA VAL A 231 -14.04 -17.03 -22.19
C VAL A 231 -15.14 -16.01 -21.98
N PHE A 232 -16.13 -15.99 -22.87
CA PHE A 232 -17.26 -15.08 -22.85
C PHE A 232 -18.53 -15.83 -22.46
N VAL A 233 -19.13 -15.42 -21.35
CA VAL A 233 -20.34 -16.06 -20.78
C VAL A 233 -21.48 -15.06 -20.84
N HIS A 234 -22.53 -15.42 -21.57
CA HIS A 234 -23.68 -14.57 -21.87
C HIS A 234 -24.98 -15.36 -21.68
N PRO A 235 -26.13 -14.74 -21.34
CA PRO A 235 -27.38 -15.47 -21.00
C PRO A 235 -27.95 -16.34 -22.11
N ALA A 236 -27.47 -16.14 -23.34
CA ALA A 236 -27.85 -16.91 -24.50
C ALA A 236 -26.67 -17.39 -25.35
N GLU A 237 -25.43 -17.23 -24.87
CA GLU A 237 -24.24 -17.60 -25.65
C GLU A 237 -23.09 -18.01 -24.72
N PHE A 238 -22.40 -19.08 -25.10
CA PHE A 238 -21.07 -19.38 -24.61
C PHE A 238 -20.09 -19.29 -25.77
N LEU A 239 -19.09 -18.44 -25.67
CA LEU A 239 -18.10 -18.20 -26.72
C LEU A 239 -16.70 -18.24 -26.12
N VAL A 240 -15.81 -19.00 -26.72
CA VAL A 240 -14.38 -19.00 -26.43
C VAL A 240 -13.64 -18.69 -27.71
N THR A 241 -12.72 -17.74 -27.64
CA THR A 241 -11.80 -17.41 -28.75
C THR A 241 -10.36 -17.69 -28.36
N GLY A 242 -9.57 -18.13 -29.33
CA GLY A 242 -8.14 -18.42 -29.18
C GLY A 242 -7.27 -17.16 -29.27
N PRO A 243 -5.98 -17.24 -28.91
CA PRO A 243 -5.01 -16.14 -28.96
C PRO A 243 -4.84 -15.45 -30.32
N ASP A 244 -5.15 -16.14 -31.41
CA ASP A 244 -5.15 -15.64 -32.80
C ASP A 244 -6.52 -15.05 -33.23
N GLY A 245 -7.48 -15.04 -32.31
CA GLY A 245 -8.86 -14.64 -32.56
C GLY A 245 -9.68 -15.69 -33.31
N SER A 246 -9.23 -16.94 -33.43
CA SER A 246 -10.08 -18.03 -33.90
C SER A 246 -11.22 -18.28 -32.90
N ILE A 247 -12.41 -18.66 -33.38
CA ILE A 247 -13.49 -19.13 -32.51
C ILE A 247 -13.23 -20.61 -32.23
N VAL A 248 -12.83 -20.94 -31.01
CA VAL A 248 -12.50 -22.33 -30.63
C VAL A 248 -13.70 -23.05 -30.02
N ARG A 249 -14.68 -22.31 -29.49
CA ARG A 249 -15.96 -22.85 -29.02
C ARG A 249 -17.04 -21.79 -29.14
N ARG A 250 -18.21 -22.13 -29.68
CA ARG A 250 -19.38 -21.25 -29.63
C ARG A 250 -20.66 -22.07 -29.56
N THR A 251 -21.61 -21.64 -28.74
CA THR A 251 -22.98 -22.15 -28.77
C THR A 251 -23.94 -21.02 -28.41
N ILE A 252 -25.02 -20.89 -29.20
CA ILE A 252 -26.06 -19.88 -29.00
C ILE A 252 -27.36 -20.63 -28.65
N LEU A 253 -28.00 -20.26 -27.54
CA LEU A 253 -29.24 -20.88 -27.02
C LEU A 253 -30.50 -20.05 -27.35
N GLY A 254 -30.46 -19.27 -28.42
CA GLY A 254 -31.52 -18.34 -28.83
C GLY A 254 -31.21 -16.87 -28.53
N GLU A 255 -32.18 -15.99 -28.69
CA GLU A 255 -31.98 -14.52 -28.58
C GLU A 255 -32.58 -13.92 -27.30
N LYS A 256 -33.51 -14.63 -26.66
CA LYS A 256 -34.16 -14.21 -25.42
C LYS A 256 -33.14 -14.14 -24.28
N LEU A 257 -33.17 -13.12 -23.42
CA LEU A 257 -32.26 -12.97 -22.27
C LEU A 257 -32.99 -13.05 -20.92
N LEU A 258 -34.25 -12.62 -20.91
CA LEU A 258 -35.16 -12.67 -19.77
C LEU A 258 -36.27 -13.67 -20.01
N ILE A 259 -36.76 -14.28 -18.93
CA ILE A 259 -37.99 -15.06 -18.94
C ILE A 259 -38.92 -14.57 -17.82
N ALA A 260 -40.20 -14.87 -17.93
CA ALA A 260 -41.17 -14.69 -16.86
C ALA A 260 -41.18 -15.91 -15.92
N THR A 261 -41.70 -15.74 -14.69
CA THR A 261 -41.73 -16.80 -13.68
C THR A 261 -42.50 -18.04 -14.14
N ASN A 262 -43.57 -17.86 -14.90
CA ASN A 262 -44.36 -18.95 -15.49
C ASN A 262 -43.67 -19.65 -16.67
N GLU A 263 -42.58 -19.11 -17.19
CA GLU A 263 -41.80 -19.71 -18.29
C GLU A 263 -40.64 -20.58 -17.77
N VAL A 264 -40.39 -20.59 -16.45
CA VAL A 264 -39.36 -21.43 -15.84
C VAL A 264 -39.65 -22.90 -16.09
N GLY A 265 -38.68 -23.63 -16.64
CA GLY A 265 -38.84 -25.05 -17.00
C GLY A 265 -39.47 -25.29 -18.38
N THR A 266 -39.96 -24.25 -19.07
CA THR A 266 -40.41 -24.36 -20.46
C THR A 266 -39.24 -24.26 -21.44
N THR A 267 -39.49 -24.46 -22.74
CA THR A 267 -38.48 -24.26 -23.80
C THR A 267 -37.92 -22.84 -23.87
N ALA A 268 -38.64 -21.84 -23.34
CA ALA A 268 -38.16 -20.46 -23.24
C ALA A 268 -37.04 -20.29 -22.20
N ASP A 269 -36.97 -21.16 -21.18
CA ASP A 269 -35.89 -21.22 -20.18
C ASP A 269 -34.70 -22.07 -20.66
N SER A 270 -34.25 -21.82 -21.89
CA SER A 270 -33.07 -22.50 -22.43
C SER A 270 -31.82 -22.12 -21.62
N LYS A 271 -31.28 -23.11 -20.89
CA LYS A 271 -30.10 -22.97 -20.02
C LYS A 271 -29.22 -24.19 -20.13
N ARG A 272 -27.91 -24.00 -20.03
CA ARG A 272 -26.93 -25.09 -20.11
C ARG A 272 -25.61 -24.70 -19.49
N VAL A 273 -24.92 -25.66 -18.88
CA VAL A 273 -23.51 -25.52 -18.51
C VAL A 273 -22.64 -25.87 -19.72
N PHE A 274 -21.75 -24.97 -20.08
CA PHE A 274 -20.77 -25.21 -21.13
C PHE A 274 -19.38 -25.30 -20.55
N TYR A 275 -18.60 -26.24 -21.07
CA TYR A 275 -17.26 -26.54 -20.59
C TYR A 275 -16.24 -26.21 -21.68
N PHE A 276 -15.09 -25.69 -21.28
CA PHE A 276 -13.93 -25.55 -22.14
C PHE A 276 -12.65 -25.80 -21.34
N ASP A 277 -11.80 -26.68 -21.86
CA ASP A 277 -10.49 -26.95 -21.29
C ASP A 277 -9.51 -25.94 -21.87
N LEU A 278 -9.21 -24.89 -21.10
CA LEU A 278 -8.27 -23.86 -21.53
C LEU A 278 -6.85 -24.43 -21.52
N PRO A 279 -6.15 -24.46 -22.66
CA PRO A 279 -4.73 -24.76 -22.65
C PRO A 279 -4.02 -23.58 -22.01
N LEU A 280 -3.36 -23.83 -20.89
CA LEU A 280 -2.45 -22.82 -20.35
C LEU A 280 -1.24 -22.80 -21.27
N ALA A 281 -1.09 -21.72 -22.05
CA ALA A 281 0.02 -21.49 -22.97
C ALA A 281 1.33 -21.53 -22.18
N SER A 282 1.85 -22.74 -22.00
CA SER A 282 2.86 -23.04 -21.01
C SER A 282 2.69 -22.22 -19.70
N VAL A 283 1.92 -22.74 -18.73
CA VAL A 283 2.70 -23.12 -17.54
C VAL A 283 3.77 -23.97 -18.16
N ARG A 284 5.01 -23.49 -18.24
CA ARG A 284 6.10 -24.38 -18.56
C ARG A 284 5.84 -25.58 -17.65
N GLN A 285 5.32 -26.68 -18.21
CA GLN A 285 5.91 -27.94 -17.93
C GLN A 285 7.37 -27.62 -18.22
N LYS A 286 8.12 -27.31 -17.15
CA LYS A 286 9.46 -27.82 -17.02
C LYS A 286 9.25 -29.31 -17.25
N GLY A 287 9.14 -29.75 -18.51
CA GLY A 287 9.15 -31.15 -18.83
C GLY A 287 10.50 -31.57 -18.32
N ARG A 288 10.56 -32.22 -17.14
CA ARG A 288 11.77 -32.44 -16.34
C ARG A 288 12.96 -31.60 -16.81
N ARG A 289 12.82 -30.26 -16.74
CA ARG A 289 14.00 -29.43 -16.56
C ARG A 289 14.10 -29.45 -15.07
N ASP A 290 15.13 -30.11 -14.56
CA ASP A 290 15.51 -30.08 -13.15
C ASP A 290 15.03 -28.77 -12.55
N ARG A 291 14.03 -28.85 -11.66
CA ARG A 291 13.40 -27.65 -11.12
C ARG A 291 14.51 -26.93 -10.37
N LYS A 292 15.10 -25.93 -11.04
CA LYS A 292 16.24 -25.19 -10.49
C LYS A 292 15.93 -24.75 -9.07
N GLN A 293 16.90 -24.92 -8.19
CA GLN A 293 16.78 -24.75 -6.74
C GLN A 293 16.36 -23.35 -6.29
N PHE A 294 16.54 -22.31 -7.10
CA PHE A 294 16.16 -20.93 -6.73
C PHE A 294 15.53 -20.16 -7.90
N ASP A 295 14.76 -19.12 -7.60
CA ASP A 295 14.32 -18.12 -8.58
C ASP A 295 15.49 -17.21 -8.94
N PHE A 296 16.19 -16.72 -7.91
CA PHE A 296 17.42 -15.94 -8.03
C PHE A 296 18.51 -16.55 -7.15
N LEU A 297 19.73 -16.58 -7.65
CA LEU A 297 20.93 -16.89 -6.86
C LEU A 297 21.90 -15.73 -6.99
N LEU A 298 22.18 -15.06 -5.87
CA LEU A 298 23.23 -14.04 -5.77
C LEU A 298 24.52 -14.76 -5.43
N ARG A 299 25.52 -14.71 -6.32
CA ARG A 299 26.75 -15.50 -6.22
C ARG A 299 27.99 -14.64 -5.99
N GLY A 300 28.87 -15.07 -5.07
CA GLY A 300 30.19 -14.47 -4.83
C GLY A 300 30.20 -13.19 -3.98
N GLY A 301 29.09 -12.87 -3.32
CA GLY A 301 28.94 -11.64 -2.56
C GLY A 301 29.53 -11.71 -1.15
N THR A 302 29.88 -10.54 -0.60
CA THR A 302 30.15 -10.41 0.84
C THR A 302 28.83 -10.11 1.56
N VAL A 303 28.31 -11.09 2.30
CA VAL A 303 27.05 -10.97 3.04
C VAL A 303 27.29 -10.27 4.36
N ILE A 304 26.53 -9.19 4.59
CA ILE A 304 26.35 -8.56 5.90
C ILE A 304 24.89 -8.78 6.29
N ASP A 305 24.64 -9.67 7.24
CA ASP A 305 23.30 -10.19 7.54
C ASP A 305 22.37 -9.18 8.25
N GLY A 306 22.90 -8.03 8.67
CA GLY A 306 22.22 -6.96 9.41
C GLY A 306 22.25 -7.11 10.92
N THR A 307 22.72 -8.22 11.47
CA THR A 307 22.73 -8.48 12.92
C THR A 307 23.86 -7.78 13.67
N GLY A 308 24.84 -7.25 12.94
CA GLY A 308 26.08 -6.70 13.51
C GLY A 308 27.24 -7.70 13.53
N ASN A 309 27.01 -8.94 13.07
CA ASN A 309 28.05 -9.94 12.89
C ASN A 309 29.08 -9.52 11.81
N PRO A 310 30.31 -10.05 11.87
CA PRO A 310 31.31 -9.86 10.83
C PRO A 310 30.81 -10.29 9.44
N PRO A 311 31.24 -9.63 8.36
CA PRO A 311 30.88 -10.00 7.00
C PRO A 311 31.40 -11.40 6.63
N ALA A 312 30.66 -12.13 5.79
CA ALA A 312 31.06 -13.45 5.31
C ALA A 312 30.90 -13.58 3.80
N LEU A 313 31.85 -14.23 3.12
CA LEU A 313 31.69 -14.60 1.72
C LEU A 313 30.64 -15.70 1.61
N ALA A 314 29.52 -15.43 0.95
CA ALA A 314 28.43 -16.38 0.80
C ALA A 314 27.52 -16.06 -0.38
N ASP A 315 26.91 -17.10 -0.93
CA ASP A 315 25.83 -16.99 -1.90
C ASP A 315 24.48 -16.89 -1.18
N VAL A 316 23.49 -16.26 -1.82
CA VAL A 316 22.11 -16.14 -1.29
C VAL A 316 21.12 -16.67 -2.32
N GLY A 317 20.41 -17.74 -1.95
CA GLY A 317 19.35 -18.35 -2.75
C GLY A 317 17.96 -17.80 -2.38
N ILE A 318 17.26 -17.25 -3.37
CA ILE A 318 15.90 -16.69 -3.21
C ILE A 318 14.89 -17.56 -3.95
N ARG A 319 13.79 -17.93 -3.28
CA ARG A 319 12.66 -18.64 -3.88
C ARG A 319 11.34 -18.20 -3.27
N ASP A 320 10.33 -18.01 -4.11
CA ASP A 320 8.95 -17.71 -3.69
C ASP A 320 8.87 -16.54 -2.70
N GLY A 321 9.68 -15.50 -2.93
CA GLY A 321 9.71 -14.30 -2.09
C GLY A 321 10.55 -14.42 -0.81
N ARG A 322 11.21 -15.55 -0.58
CA ARG A 322 11.97 -15.86 0.65
C ARG A 322 13.44 -16.16 0.35
N ILE A 323 14.27 -15.88 1.34
CA ILE A 323 15.63 -16.41 1.41
C ILE A 323 15.51 -17.86 1.86
N VAL A 324 16.02 -18.80 1.07
CA VAL A 324 15.89 -20.24 1.33
C VAL A 324 17.22 -20.95 1.53
N ALA A 325 18.33 -20.31 1.18
CA ALA A 325 19.69 -20.79 1.45
C ALA A 325 20.67 -19.63 1.53
N VAL A 326 21.68 -19.75 2.40
CA VAL A 326 22.83 -18.85 2.54
C VAL A 326 24.07 -19.70 2.78
N GLY A 327 25.15 -19.50 2.03
CA GLY A 327 26.39 -20.27 2.16
C GLY A 327 27.05 -20.55 0.82
N ASP A 328 27.81 -21.65 0.71
CA ASP A 328 28.34 -22.12 -0.58
C ASP A 328 27.22 -22.78 -1.40
N LEU A 329 26.83 -22.11 -2.50
CA LEU A 329 25.80 -22.57 -3.43
C LEU A 329 26.37 -22.72 -4.84
N THR A 330 27.66 -23.05 -4.97
CA THR A 330 28.36 -23.25 -6.24
C THR A 330 27.70 -24.31 -7.12
N LYS A 331 27.24 -25.41 -6.51
CA LYS A 331 26.54 -26.53 -7.19
C LYS A 331 25.04 -26.29 -7.36
N ALA A 332 24.49 -25.24 -6.76
CA ALA A 332 23.07 -24.95 -6.85
C ALA A 332 22.70 -24.35 -8.21
N THR A 333 21.45 -24.55 -8.60
CA THR A 333 20.90 -24.04 -9.86
C THR A 333 19.81 -23.00 -9.58
N ALA A 334 19.75 -21.92 -10.36
CA ALA A 334 18.70 -20.91 -10.24
C ALA A 334 18.16 -20.47 -11.61
N ASP A 335 16.89 -20.07 -11.66
CA ASP A 335 16.27 -19.55 -12.87
C ASP A 335 17.08 -18.35 -13.40
N GLU A 336 17.57 -17.48 -12.52
CA GLU A 336 18.60 -16.46 -12.79
C GLU A 336 19.74 -16.51 -11.77
N VAL A 337 21.00 -16.56 -12.24
CA VAL A 337 22.20 -16.43 -11.41
C VAL A 337 22.77 -15.03 -11.65
N ILE A 338 23.04 -14.30 -10.58
CA ILE A 338 23.54 -12.93 -10.60
C ILE A 338 24.90 -12.94 -9.91
N ASP A 339 25.95 -12.67 -10.66
CA ASP A 339 27.29 -12.46 -10.10
C ASP A 339 27.32 -11.13 -9.35
N VAL A 340 27.67 -11.22 -8.07
CA VAL A 340 27.78 -10.09 -7.14
C VAL A 340 29.16 -10.07 -6.48
N SER A 341 30.16 -10.64 -7.16
CA SER A 341 31.56 -10.62 -6.73
C SER A 341 32.07 -9.21 -6.49
N GLY A 342 32.77 -9.00 -5.38
CA GLY A 342 33.26 -7.68 -4.97
C GLY A 342 32.16 -6.69 -4.62
N LYS A 343 30.97 -7.17 -4.26
CA LYS A 343 29.83 -6.36 -3.80
C LYS A 343 29.33 -6.85 -2.45
N ILE A 344 28.65 -5.95 -1.74
CA ILE A 344 27.98 -6.26 -0.48
C ILE A 344 26.56 -6.74 -0.76
N VAL A 345 26.14 -7.82 -0.10
CA VAL A 345 24.77 -8.31 -0.07
C VAL A 345 24.23 -8.15 1.35
N CYS A 346 23.17 -7.37 1.52
CA CYS A 346 22.59 -7.15 2.85
C CYS A 346 21.06 -7.07 2.79
N PRO A 347 20.36 -7.08 3.94
CA PRO A 347 18.92 -6.85 3.95
C PRO A 347 18.62 -5.47 3.38
N GLY A 348 17.49 -5.34 2.71
CA GLY A 348 17.02 -4.04 2.25
C GLY A 348 16.69 -3.10 3.40
N PHE A 349 16.94 -1.81 3.17
CA PHE A 349 16.83 -0.81 4.22
C PHE A 349 15.36 -0.55 4.58
N ILE A 350 15.11 -0.43 5.88
CA ILE A 350 13.82 -0.08 6.47
C ILE A 350 13.89 1.38 6.89
N ASP A 351 13.21 2.24 6.15
CA ASP A 351 13.06 3.64 6.50
C ASP A 351 11.95 3.79 7.53
N LEU A 352 12.33 3.90 8.80
CA LEU A 352 11.38 4.00 9.92
C LEU A 352 10.64 5.36 9.97
N HIS A 353 11.15 6.36 9.23
CA HIS A 353 10.62 7.71 9.22
C HIS A 353 10.52 8.24 7.79
N SER A 354 9.40 7.98 7.13
CA SER A 354 9.09 8.53 5.81
C SER A 354 7.75 9.27 5.83
N HIS A 355 7.60 10.17 4.86
CA HIS A 355 6.35 10.82 4.49
C HIS A 355 5.94 10.46 3.05
N ALA A 356 6.35 9.28 2.58
CA ALA A 356 6.02 8.81 1.23
C ALA A 356 4.51 8.62 1.01
N ASP A 357 3.71 8.42 2.07
CA ASP A 357 2.24 8.34 2.01
C ASP A 357 1.59 9.50 1.24
N ARG A 358 2.22 10.68 1.24
CA ARG A 358 1.75 11.90 0.56
C ARG A 358 1.83 11.82 -0.98
N GLY A 359 2.71 10.98 -1.53
CA GLY A 359 3.02 10.95 -2.96
C GLY A 359 3.07 9.54 -3.58
N ILE A 360 3.16 8.49 -2.78
CA ILE A 360 3.42 7.12 -3.23
C ILE A 360 2.33 6.57 -4.16
N LEU A 361 1.07 6.96 -3.97
CA LEU A 361 -0.02 6.51 -4.84
C LEU A 361 0.04 7.13 -6.25
N LYS A 362 0.68 8.30 -6.39
CA LYS A 362 0.94 8.97 -7.68
C LYS A 362 2.24 8.45 -8.32
N HIS A 363 3.29 8.30 -7.53
CA HIS A 363 4.62 7.90 -7.97
C HIS A 363 4.99 6.52 -7.40
N ARG A 364 4.26 5.50 -7.85
CA ARG A 364 4.25 4.15 -7.24
C ARG A 364 5.59 3.45 -7.22
N ALA A 365 6.47 3.72 -8.17
CA ALA A 365 7.78 3.08 -8.19
C ALA A 365 8.70 3.58 -7.06
N ALA A 366 8.45 4.77 -6.50
CA ALA A 366 9.28 5.41 -5.47
C ALA A 366 10.78 5.35 -5.82
N GLU A 367 11.12 5.69 -7.07
CA GLU A 367 12.47 5.49 -7.62
C GLU A 367 13.56 6.16 -6.76
N ASN A 368 13.24 7.32 -6.17
CA ASN A 368 14.13 7.99 -5.23
C ASN A 368 14.51 7.10 -4.05
N TYR A 369 13.59 6.30 -3.50
CA TYR A 369 13.83 5.37 -2.40
C TYR A 369 14.46 4.06 -2.85
N ILE A 370 14.00 3.48 -3.96
CA ILE A 370 14.56 2.22 -4.48
C ILE A 370 16.05 2.39 -4.81
N ARG A 371 16.45 3.51 -5.41
CA ARG A 371 17.86 3.80 -5.71
C ARG A 371 18.72 4.07 -4.48
N GLN A 372 18.12 4.23 -3.31
CA GLN A 372 18.82 4.31 -2.03
C GLN A 372 18.95 2.94 -1.34
N GLY A 373 18.34 1.88 -1.88
CA GLY A 373 18.29 0.57 -1.24
C GLY A 373 17.15 0.39 -0.22
N ALA A 374 16.22 1.34 -0.13
CA ALA A 374 15.07 1.23 0.75
C ALA A 374 14.04 0.23 0.17
N THR A 375 13.74 -0.82 0.92
CA THR A 375 12.75 -1.84 0.55
C THR A 375 11.48 -1.74 1.38
N THR A 376 11.49 -1.02 2.50
CA THR A 376 10.30 -0.78 3.33
C THR A 376 10.27 0.66 3.84
N LEU A 377 9.10 1.30 3.75
CA LEU A 377 8.86 2.65 4.25
C LEU A 377 7.80 2.63 5.37
N VAL A 378 8.15 3.15 6.54
CA VAL A 378 7.20 3.44 7.62
C VAL A 378 6.76 4.90 7.48
N CYS A 379 5.49 5.07 7.19
CA CYS A 379 4.85 6.34 6.88
C CYS A 379 3.84 6.73 7.97
N GLY A 380 3.14 7.85 7.78
CA GLY A 380 2.18 8.32 8.78
C GLY A 380 2.85 8.98 10.00
N ASN A 381 4.10 9.41 9.86
CA ASN A 381 4.89 10.05 10.91
C ASN A 381 4.45 11.50 11.19
N CYS A 382 4.98 12.09 12.27
CA CYS A 382 4.79 13.50 12.62
C CYS A 382 3.32 13.94 12.69
N GLY A 383 2.43 13.06 13.18
CA GLY A 383 1.01 13.36 13.36
C GLY A 383 0.21 13.46 12.06
N SER A 384 0.76 13.07 10.91
CA SER A 384 0.10 13.19 9.62
C SER A 384 0.08 11.86 8.89
N SER A 385 -1.14 11.37 8.60
CA SER A 385 -1.41 10.18 7.80
C SER A 385 -2.70 10.35 6.99
N PRO A 386 -2.98 9.50 5.99
CA PRO A 386 -4.36 9.24 5.59
C PRO A 386 -5.19 8.82 6.82
N THR A 387 -6.46 9.25 6.92
CA THR A 387 -7.34 8.81 8.03
C THR A 387 -8.14 7.56 7.67
N ASP A 388 -8.44 7.36 6.39
CA ASP A 388 -8.98 6.09 5.86
C ASP A 388 -7.83 5.17 5.40
N LEU A 389 -7.26 4.45 6.37
CA LEU A 389 -6.14 3.53 6.14
C LEU A 389 -6.56 2.32 5.30
N LYS A 390 -7.79 1.83 5.46
CA LYS A 390 -8.32 0.72 4.68
C LYS A 390 -8.27 1.03 3.19
N THR A 391 -8.85 2.16 2.78
CA THR A 391 -8.83 2.60 1.38
C THR A 391 -7.41 2.85 0.89
N PHE A 392 -6.53 3.43 1.71
CA PHE A 392 -5.12 3.61 1.33
C PHE A 392 -4.45 2.26 1.04
N PHE A 393 -4.56 1.29 1.95
CA PHE A 393 -3.96 -0.03 1.77
C PHE A 393 -4.57 -0.83 0.61
N GLU A 394 -5.88 -0.72 0.36
CA GLU A 394 -6.53 -1.29 -0.83
C GLU A 394 -5.91 -0.71 -2.11
N ASN A 395 -5.75 0.61 -2.21
CA ASN A 395 -5.09 1.25 -3.36
C ASN A 395 -3.64 0.82 -3.57
N VAL A 396 -2.92 0.49 -2.49
CA VAL A 396 -1.57 -0.08 -2.58
C VAL A 396 -1.64 -1.52 -3.11
N ARG A 397 -2.52 -2.37 -2.56
CA ARG A 397 -2.69 -3.77 -2.98
C ARG A 397 -3.11 -3.90 -4.44
N GLU A 398 -3.99 -3.04 -4.91
CA GLU A 398 -4.59 -3.14 -6.25
C GLU A 398 -3.64 -2.80 -7.40
N ALA A 399 -2.65 -1.93 -7.16
CA ALA A 399 -1.78 -1.41 -8.21
C ALA A 399 -0.28 -1.54 -7.90
N GLY A 400 0.08 -2.05 -6.73
CA GLY A 400 1.45 -2.23 -6.27
C GLY A 400 2.19 -0.90 -6.06
N ILE A 401 3.31 -1.00 -5.36
CA ILE A 401 4.31 0.06 -5.18
C ILE A 401 5.71 -0.57 -5.20
N GLY A 402 6.77 0.22 -5.36
CA GLY A 402 8.16 -0.24 -5.36
C GLY A 402 8.54 -0.88 -4.02
N PRO A 403 8.65 -0.10 -2.92
CA PRO A 403 8.95 -0.61 -1.59
C PRO A 403 7.70 -1.09 -0.85
N ASN A 404 7.85 -1.95 0.15
CA ASN A 404 6.78 -2.21 1.12
C ASN A 404 6.42 -0.94 1.90
N ILE A 405 5.21 -0.89 2.47
CA ILE A 405 4.76 0.27 3.26
C ILE A 405 4.04 -0.16 4.55
N ALA A 406 4.34 0.50 5.65
CA ALA A 406 3.56 0.44 6.89
C ALA A 406 3.12 1.85 7.28
N LEU A 407 2.02 1.98 8.02
CA LEU A 407 1.50 3.29 8.44
C LEU A 407 1.31 3.37 9.95
N LEU A 408 1.80 4.45 10.54
CA LEU A 408 1.27 4.98 11.78
C LEU A 408 -0.01 5.77 11.48
N VAL A 409 -0.95 5.82 12.43
CA VAL A 409 -2.06 6.76 12.36
C VAL A 409 -1.62 8.11 12.96
N GLY A 410 -1.88 9.21 12.25
CA GLY A 410 -1.44 10.54 12.66
C GLY A 410 -2.46 11.25 13.54
N HIS A 411 -2.05 11.62 14.76
CA HIS A 411 -2.87 12.42 15.70
C HIS A 411 -3.38 13.73 15.08
N GLY A 412 -2.51 14.47 14.40
CA GLY A 412 -2.88 15.75 13.79
C GLY A 412 -3.94 15.59 12.70
N SER A 413 -3.86 14.54 11.89
CA SER A 413 -4.90 14.20 10.90
C SER A 413 -6.24 13.88 11.56
N ILE A 414 -6.24 13.06 12.62
CA ILE A 414 -7.45 12.70 13.38
C ILE A 414 -8.07 13.95 14.00
N ARG A 415 -7.25 14.76 14.69
CA ARG A 415 -7.72 15.97 15.36
C ARG A 415 -8.30 16.97 14.36
N GLU A 416 -7.67 17.13 13.19
CA GLU A 416 -8.20 18.00 12.14
C GLU A 416 -9.52 17.49 11.56
N GLN A 417 -9.69 16.18 11.41
CA GLN A 417 -10.94 15.58 10.93
C GLN A 417 -12.11 15.82 11.90
N VAL A 418 -11.87 15.68 13.22
CA VAL A 418 -12.94 15.74 14.23
C VAL A 418 -13.28 17.18 14.62
N MET A 419 -12.27 18.00 14.91
CA MET A 419 -12.46 19.32 15.50
C MET A 419 -11.78 20.46 14.72
N GLY A 420 -11.20 20.15 13.56
CA GLY A 420 -10.45 21.12 12.77
C GLY A 420 -9.17 21.61 13.45
N ARG A 421 -8.70 22.79 13.02
CA ARG A 421 -7.41 23.37 13.46
C ARG A 421 -7.54 24.36 14.60
N VAL A 422 -8.53 24.17 15.48
CA VAL A 422 -8.82 25.08 16.60
C VAL A 422 -7.88 24.84 17.78
N ASN A 423 -7.43 25.93 18.41
CA ASN A 423 -6.59 25.91 19.60
C ASN A 423 -7.44 25.83 20.88
N ARG A 424 -7.90 24.63 21.22
CA ARG A 424 -8.58 24.29 22.48
C ARG A 424 -8.47 22.76 22.74
N PRO A 425 -8.66 22.28 23.97
CA PRO A 425 -8.89 20.86 24.21
C PRO A 425 -10.14 20.35 23.47
N PRO A 426 -10.18 19.05 23.10
CA PRO A 426 -11.39 18.41 22.61
C PRO A 426 -12.46 18.37 23.71
N THR A 427 -13.73 18.44 23.31
CA THR A 427 -14.84 18.06 24.19
C THR A 427 -14.81 16.55 24.44
N PRO A 428 -15.52 16.03 25.46
CA PRO A 428 -15.59 14.59 25.70
C PRO A 428 -16.04 13.78 24.47
N ALA A 429 -17.06 14.26 23.75
CA ALA A 429 -17.55 13.61 22.53
C ALA A 429 -16.52 13.62 21.39
N GLU A 430 -15.82 14.73 21.19
CA GLU A 430 -14.73 14.81 20.20
C GLU A 430 -13.57 13.88 20.58
N LEU A 431 -13.20 13.80 21.85
CA LEU A 431 -12.15 12.89 22.31
C LEU A 431 -12.54 11.41 22.08
N ASP A 432 -13.79 11.04 22.37
CA ASP A 432 -14.29 9.69 22.12
C ASP A 432 -14.33 9.34 20.63
N GLU A 433 -14.70 10.29 19.77
CA GLU A 433 -14.62 10.13 18.32
C GLU A 433 -13.17 9.91 17.85
N MET A 434 -12.23 10.73 18.36
CA MET A 434 -10.80 10.56 18.04
C MET A 434 -10.27 9.19 18.50
N LYS A 435 -10.64 8.73 19.71
CA LYS A 435 -10.30 7.37 20.19
C LYS A 435 -10.84 6.29 19.24
N GLN A 436 -12.08 6.43 18.79
CA GLN A 436 -12.69 5.49 17.85
C GLN A 436 -11.98 5.44 16.50
N LEU A 437 -11.52 6.59 15.98
CA LEU A 437 -10.72 6.66 14.76
C LEU A 437 -9.35 5.98 14.94
N VAL A 438 -8.67 6.18 16.08
CA VAL A 438 -7.42 5.47 16.40
C VAL A 438 -7.65 3.96 16.41
N ARG A 439 -8.68 3.47 17.13
CA ARG A 439 -9.01 2.03 17.15
C ARG A 439 -9.31 1.47 15.77
N THR A 440 -10.03 2.21 14.95
CA THR A 440 -10.36 1.80 13.58
C THR A 440 -9.10 1.68 12.73
N ALA A 441 -8.21 2.67 12.81
CA ALA A 441 -6.92 2.62 12.11
C ALA A 441 -6.05 1.43 12.54
N MET A 442 -6.00 1.09 13.83
CA MET A 442 -5.28 -0.10 14.31
C MET A 442 -5.89 -1.40 13.76
N LYS A 443 -7.21 -1.52 13.73
CA LYS A 443 -7.92 -2.66 13.10
C LYS A 443 -7.60 -2.77 11.61
N ASP A 444 -7.54 -1.64 10.91
CA ASP A 444 -7.23 -1.55 9.49
C ASP A 444 -5.74 -1.82 9.17
N GLY A 445 -4.86 -1.78 10.17
CA GLY A 445 -3.45 -2.16 10.03
C GLY A 445 -2.41 -1.16 10.44
N ALA A 446 -2.78 -0.07 11.09
CA ALA A 446 -1.80 0.84 11.65
C ALA A 446 -0.86 0.08 12.61
N ILE A 447 0.40 0.49 12.61
CA ILE A 447 1.45 -0.09 13.47
C ILE A 447 1.67 0.73 14.76
N GLY A 448 0.87 1.76 14.98
CA GLY A 448 0.98 2.67 16.12
C GLY A 448 0.39 4.05 15.83
N LEU A 449 0.61 4.98 16.75
CA LEU A 449 0.16 6.37 16.71
C LEU A 449 1.36 7.30 16.59
N SER A 450 1.28 8.30 15.73
CA SER A 450 2.29 9.36 15.64
C SER A 450 1.73 10.73 16.04
N THR A 451 2.58 11.60 16.55
CA THR A 451 2.26 13.01 16.87
C THR A 451 3.27 13.98 16.27
N SER A 452 2.83 15.21 16.01
CA SER A 452 3.71 16.37 15.93
C SER A 452 3.18 17.43 16.88
N LEU A 453 3.92 17.61 17.98
CA LEU A 453 3.53 18.54 19.04
C LEU A 453 4.17 19.91 18.85
N ARG A 454 4.98 20.10 17.79
CA ARG A 454 5.67 21.36 17.50
C ARG A 454 4.79 22.38 16.79
N TYR A 455 3.88 21.94 15.93
CA TYR A 455 3.03 22.83 15.14
C TYR A 455 1.60 22.33 15.00
N GLY A 456 0.70 23.23 14.60
CA GLY A 456 -0.73 22.96 14.54
C GLY A 456 -1.11 21.81 13.58
N PRO A 457 -2.15 21.02 13.91
CA PRO A 457 -3.01 21.17 15.09
C PRO A 457 -2.46 20.49 16.35
N GLY A 458 -1.42 19.64 16.24
CA GLY A 458 -0.94 18.83 17.36
C GLY A 458 -0.32 19.65 18.51
N THR A 459 0.26 20.81 18.23
CA THR A 459 0.77 21.73 19.27
C THR A 459 -0.28 22.20 20.28
N TYR A 460 -1.57 22.13 19.94
CA TYR A 460 -2.66 22.56 20.82
C TYR A 460 -3.11 21.46 21.80
N ALA A 461 -2.68 20.21 21.57
CA ALA A 461 -3.07 19.09 22.40
C ALA A 461 -2.35 19.13 23.75
N THR A 462 -3.09 18.79 24.80
CA THR A 462 -2.55 18.55 26.13
C THR A 462 -1.86 17.19 26.17
N THR A 463 -0.96 16.99 27.13
CA THR A 463 -0.33 15.67 27.33
C THR A 463 -1.38 14.60 27.64
N ASP A 464 -2.42 14.93 28.41
CA ASP A 464 -3.51 13.99 28.73
C ASP A 464 -4.30 13.56 27.49
N GLU A 465 -4.62 14.47 26.57
CA GLU A 465 -5.25 14.12 25.28
C GLU A 465 -4.42 13.06 24.55
N ILE A 466 -3.10 13.24 24.48
CA ILE A 466 -2.22 12.27 23.81
C ILE A 466 -2.15 10.95 24.57
N VAL A 467 -2.09 10.97 25.92
CA VAL A 467 -2.14 9.74 26.74
C VAL A 467 -3.41 8.95 26.45
N GLN A 468 -4.57 9.61 26.43
CA GLN A 468 -5.88 8.99 26.19
C GLN A 468 -5.93 8.32 24.81
N LEU A 469 -5.42 8.97 23.76
CA LEU A 469 -5.37 8.39 22.41
C LEU A 469 -4.31 7.28 22.29
N THR A 470 -3.19 7.41 22.99
CA THR A 470 -2.11 6.41 22.97
C THR A 470 -2.52 5.12 23.71
N LYS A 471 -3.39 5.20 24.72
CA LYS A 471 -3.95 3.99 25.35
C LYS A 471 -4.73 3.11 24.38
N GLU A 472 -5.37 3.70 23.37
CA GLU A 472 -6.17 2.95 22.38
C GLU A 472 -5.31 2.06 21.45
N ILE A 473 -4.00 2.30 21.33
CA ILE A 473 -3.11 1.46 20.53
C ILE A 473 -2.49 0.29 21.32
N SER A 474 -2.55 0.33 22.65
CA SER A 474 -1.94 -0.70 23.53
C SER A 474 -2.48 -2.11 23.27
N PRO A 475 -3.80 -2.34 23.06
CA PRO A 475 -4.32 -3.69 22.78
C PRO A 475 -3.84 -4.32 21.45
N TYR A 476 -3.11 -3.55 20.63
CA TYR A 476 -2.67 -3.95 19.30
C TYR A 476 -1.13 -4.03 19.19
N ASP A 477 -0.42 -4.02 20.32
CA ASP A 477 1.05 -3.98 20.39
C ASP A 477 1.68 -2.78 19.66
N GLY A 478 0.90 -1.71 19.46
CA GLY A 478 1.34 -0.49 18.79
C GLY A 478 2.40 0.28 19.57
N PHE A 479 3.17 1.12 18.87
CA PHE A 479 4.10 2.06 19.49
C PHE A 479 3.69 3.52 19.27
N TYR A 480 4.14 4.38 20.18
CA TYR A 480 3.97 5.83 20.10
C TYR A 480 5.20 6.46 19.46
N ALA A 481 5.03 7.11 18.31
CA ALA A 481 6.07 7.89 17.64
C ALA A 481 5.82 9.39 17.82
N THR A 482 6.86 10.19 18.00
CA THR A 482 6.67 11.62 18.23
C THR A 482 7.74 12.50 17.62
N HIS A 483 7.28 13.46 16.81
CA HIS A 483 7.95 14.74 16.65
C HIS A 483 7.63 15.56 17.90
N MET A 484 8.63 15.65 18.78
CA MET A 484 8.51 16.24 20.11
C MET A 484 8.07 17.70 20.07
N ARG A 485 7.47 18.18 21.17
CA ARG A 485 6.93 19.54 21.28
C ARG A 485 7.98 20.63 21.04
N ASP A 486 9.20 20.37 21.51
CA ASP A 486 10.36 21.23 21.28
C ASP A 486 11.58 20.37 20.95
N GLU A 487 12.35 20.83 19.96
CA GLU A 487 13.63 20.22 19.55
C GLU A 487 14.75 21.27 19.65
N GLY A 488 14.62 22.23 20.55
CA GLY A 488 15.50 23.37 20.73
C GLY A 488 15.82 23.58 22.20
N THR A 489 15.50 24.75 22.73
CA THR A 489 15.87 25.16 24.09
C THR A 489 15.13 24.38 25.19
N ARG A 490 14.04 23.68 24.87
CA ARG A 490 13.21 22.90 25.81
C ARG A 490 13.11 21.42 25.44
N ILE A 491 14.12 20.91 24.75
CA ILE A 491 14.12 19.53 24.25
C ILE A 491 14.08 18.49 25.37
N VAL A 492 14.69 18.77 26.53
CA VAL A 492 14.73 17.83 27.65
C VAL A 492 13.32 17.66 28.23
N GLU A 493 12.59 18.74 28.40
CA GLU A 493 11.19 18.71 28.86
C GLU A 493 10.28 18.05 27.83
N ALA A 494 10.52 18.28 26.54
CA ALA A 494 9.75 17.63 25.47
C ALA A 494 10.04 16.11 25.39
N LEU A 495 11.27 15.69 25.67
CA LEU A 495 11.62 14.28 25.83
C LEU A 495 10.92 13.68 27.04
N GLU A 496 10.93 14.34 28.20
CA GLU A 496 10.21 13.86 29.39
C GLU A 496 8.71 13.76 29.13
N GLU A 497 8.10 14.69 28.39
CA GLU A 497 6.70 14.59 27.96
C GLU A 497 6.46 13.29 27.16
N ALA A 498 7.27 13.04 26.13
CA ALA A 498 7.16 11.84 25.30
C ALA A 498 7.31 10.54 26.11
N LEU A 499 8.30 10.52 27.02
CA LEU A 499 8.54 9.41 27.91
C LEU A 499 7.40 9.22 28.89
N ASN A 500 6.82 10.28 29.44
CA ASN A 500 5.69 10.19 30.35
C ASN A 500 4.43 9.66 29.63
N ILE A 501 4.16 10.11 28.40
CA ILE A 501 3.06 9.61 27.57
C ILE A 501 3.16 8.09 27.40
N GLY A 502 4.31 7.58 26.93
CA GLY A 502 4.49 6.15 26.75
C GLY A 502 4.40 5.35 28.05
N LYS A 503 4.86 5.92 29.17
CA LYS A 503 4.74 5.29 30.51
C LYS A 503 3.27 5.16 30.92
N GLN A 504 2.48 6.23 30.81
CA GLN A 504 1.08 6.24 31.22
C GLN A 504 0.17 5.41 30.30
N ALA A 505 0.52 5.31 29.02
CA ALA A 505 -0.21 4.49 28.06
C ALA A 505 0.24 3.02 28.03
N GLY A 506 1.37 2.68 28.66
CA GLY A 506 1.91 1.32 28.68
C GLY A 506 2.49 0.86 27.34
N VAL A 507 2.96 1.77 26.48
CA VAL A 507 3.44 1.46 25.12
C VAL A 507 4.90 1.85 24.89
N PRO A 508 5.59 1.19 23.94
CA PRO A 508 6.92 1.60 23.49
C PRO A 508 6.92 3.02 22.89
N VAL A 509 8.02 3.76 23.08
CA VAL A 509 8.19 5.12 22.55
C VAL A 509 9.26 5.15 21.46
N HIS A 510 8.98 5.87 20.38
CA HIS A 510 9.92 6.16 19.30
C HIS A 510 10.08 7.68 19.15
N ILE A 511 11.28 8.18 19.47
CA ILE A 511 11.62 9.60 19.30
C ILE A 511 12.02 9.82 17.85
N SER A 512 11.13 10.46 17.10
CA SER A 512 11.37 10.72 15.69
C SER A 512 12.50 11.72 15.49
N HIS A 513 13.30 11.51 14.44
CA HIS A 513 14.28 12.44 13.87
C HIS A 513 15.03 13.26 14.93
N HIS A 514 15.58 12.58 15.94
CA HIS A 514 16.14 13.22 17.14
C HIS A 514 17.26 14.19 16.77
N LYS A 515 17.19 15.41 17.29
CA LYS A 515 18.07 16.51 16.90
C LYS A 515 18.03 17.66 17.89
N ILE A 516 19.04 18.52 17.84
CA ILE A 516 18.92 19.93 18.22
C ILE A 516 18.71 20.74 16.95
N SER A 517 17.59 21.46 16.92
CA SER A 517 17.13 22.26 15.79
C SER A 517 17.24 23.77 16.03
N SER A 518 17.86 24.19 17.14
CA SER A 518 18.11 25.59 17.49
C SER A 518 19.59 25.80 17.68
N ALA A 519 20.19 26.66 16.85
CA ALA A 519 21.64 26.84 16.81
C ALA A 519 22.23 27.45 18.09
N SER A 520 21.39 28.06 18.93
CA SER A 520 21.77 28.63 20.22
C SER A 520 22.11 27.61 21.31
N VAL A 521 21.74 26.33 21.14
CA VAL A 521 21.82 25.30 22.20
C VAL A 521 22.39 23.96 21.72
N PHE A 522 23.29 23.99 20.75
CA PHE A 522 24.00 22.77 20.33
C PHE A 522 24.69 22.07 21.50
N GLY A 523 24.71 20.75 21.47
CA GLY A 523 25.29 19.88 22.50
C GLY A 523 24.30 19.34 23.53
N LEU A 524 23.05 19.83 23.57
CA LEU A 524 22.00 19.28 24.45
C LEU A 524 21.60 17.83 24.11
N THR A 525 22.03 17.30 22.94
CA THR A 525 21.87 15.87 22.65
C THR A 525 22.55 14.98 23.70
N ARG A 526 23.61 15.45 24.37
CA ARG A 526 24.27 14.71 25.47
C ARG A 526 23.30 14.35 26.59
N GLN A 527 22.45 15.30 26.99
CA GLN A 527 21.50 15.11 28.08
C GLN A 527 20.34 14.20 27.65
N THR A 528 19.81 14.43 26.46
CA THR A 528 18.68 13.63 25.94
C THR A 528 19.07 12.17 25.68
N LEU A 529 20.25 11.90 25.14
CA LEU A 529 20.74 10.53 24.92
C LEU A 529 21.00 9.81 26.25
N ALA A 530 21.68 10.46 27.22
CA ALA A 530 21.90 9.90 28.55
C ALA A 530 20.56 9.56 29.24
N ARG A 531 19.53 10.40 29.03
CA ARG A 531 18.19 10.15 29.57
C ARG A 531 17.51 8.96 28.90
N ILE A 532 17.63 8.83 27.57
CA ILE A 532 17.12 7.65 26.83
C ILE A 532 17.79 6.37 27.36
N ASP A 533 19.09 6.38 27.56
CA ASP A 533 19.83 5.23 28.11
C ASP A 533 19.35 4.86 29.51
N ALA A 534 19.21 5.83 30.42
CA ALA A 534 18.72 5.59 31.77
C ALA A 534 17.31 4.97 31.78
N VAL A 535 16.43 5.44 30.90
CA VAL A 535 15.06 4.92 30.78
C VAL A 535 15.04 3.50 30.21
N ARG A 536 15.92 3.19 29.26
CA ARG A 536 16.07 1.85 28.71
C ARG A 536 16.68 0.87 29.72
N ALA A 537 17.67 1.30 30.48
CA ALA A 537 18.26 0.51 31.57
C ALA A 537 17.19 0.15 32.63
N ALA A 538 16.19 1.00 32.82
CA ALA A 538 15.01 0.72 33.63
C ALA A 538 13.93 -0.16 32.94
N GLY A 539 14.27 -0.83 31.83
CA GLY A 539 13.41 -1.81 31.16
C GLY A 539 12.40 -1.24 30.17
N ARG A 540 12.36 0.08 29.94
CA ARG A 540 11.39 0.69 29.02
C ARG A 540 11.88 0.67 27.57
N ASN A 541 11.00 0.30 26.65
CA ASN A 541 11.33 0.18 25.23
C ASN A 541 11.29 1.55 24.51
N VAL A 542 12.42 2.25 24.48
CA VAL A 542 12.60 3.55 23.82
C VAL A 542 13.66 3.46 22.73
N THR A 543 13.37 3.96 21.53
CA THR A 543 14.35 4.10 20.43
C THR A 543 14.19 5.46 19.80
N LEU A 544 15.07 5.79 18.88
CA LEU A 544 15.09 7.05 18.17
C LEU A 544 15.54 6.82 16.72
N ASP A 545 15.20 7.75 15.83
CA ASP A 545 15.70 7.78 14.46
C ASP A 545 16.37 9.12 14.14
N GLN A 546 17.21 9.16 13.10
CA GLN A 546 17.84 10.38 12.60
C GLN A 546 18.14 10.27 11.08
N TYR A 547 18.02 11.39 10.38
CA TYR A 547 18.55 11.57 9.01
C TYR A 547 19.96 12.19 9.03
N PRO A 548 20.84 11.84 8.07
CA PRO A 548 22.27 12.17 8.12
C PRO A 548 22.60 13.55 7.51
N TYR A 549 21.97 14.61 8.02
CA TYR A 549 22.13 15.97 7.47
C TYR A 549 22.10 17.07 8.55
N GLY A 550 22.84 18.15 8.32
CA GLY A 550 22.87 19.38 9.13
C GLY A 550 21.68 20.33 8.89
N ALA A 551 20.59 19.84 8.32
CA ALA A 551 19.38 20.63 8.12
C ALA A 551 18.12 19.77 8.24
N GLY A 552 17.04 20.38 8.75
CA GLY A 552 15.70 19.81 8.69
C GLY A 552 14.88 20.42 7.56
N SER A 553 13.71 19.87 7.27
CA SER A 553 12.79 20.39 6.26
C SER A 553 11.34 20.24 6.69
N GLY A 554 10.49 21.17 6.29
CA GLY A 554 9.06 21.13 6.61
C GLY A 554 8.34 22.42 6.26
N SER A 555 7.19 22.64 6.87
CA SER A 555 6.47 23.92 6.74
C SER A 555 7.24 25.04 7.46
N MET A 556 7.26 26.25 6.88
CA MET A 556 7.82 27.43 7.56
C MET A 556 6.98 27.91 8.75
N ASN A 557 5.82 27.30 9.00
CA ASN A 557 4.93 27.58 10.14
C ASN A 557 5.61 27.51 11.51
N LEU A 558 6.75 26.83 11.63
CA LEU A 558 7.50 26.72 12.88
C LEU A 558 8.13 28.04 13.35
N TYR A 559 8.16 29.08 12.49
CA TYR A 559 8.73 30.40 12.79
C TYR A 559 7.69 31.46 13.16
N VAL A 560 6.41 31.08 13.33
CA VAL A 560 5.38 31.98 13.86
C VAL A 560 4.85 31.44 15.20
N PRO A 561 4.35 32.31 16.09
CA PRO A 561 3.68 31.87 17.30
C PRO A 561 2.50 30.96 16.96
N GLN A 562 2.48 29.73 17.50
CA GLN A 562 1.50 28.74 17.03
C GLN A 562 0.03 29.16 17.25
N TRP A 563 -0.26 29.98 18.26
CA TRP A 563 -1.61 30.54 18.46
C TRP A 563 -2.11 31.34 17.25
N SER A 564 -1.22 31.97 16.47
CA SER A 564 -1.60 32.77 15.31
C SER A 564 -2.13 31.90 14.17
N LEU A 565 -1.81 30.61 14.17
CA LEU A 565 -2.23 29.60 13.19
C LEU A 565 -3.54 28.88 13.58
N SER A 566 -4.15 29.23 14.71
CA SER A 566 -5.44 28.67 15.15
C SER A 566 -6.52 28.96 14.11
N GLY A 567 -7.25 27.94 13.67
CA GLY A 567 -8.22 28.05 12.57
C GLY A 567 -7.61 28.02 11.17
N GLY A 568 -6.30 27.81 11.03
CA GLY A 568 -5.61 27.60 9.75
C GLY A 568 -5.17 28.89 9.03
N MET A 569 -4.74 28.74 7.77
CA MET A 569 -4.13 29.84 7.00
C MET A 569 -5.07 31.00 6.69
N GLY A 570 -6.36 30.74 6.53
CA GLY A 570 -7.35 31.80 6.33
C GLY A 570 -7.38 32.76 7.52
N GLU A 571 -7.50 32.21 8.72
CA GLU A 571 -7.52 32.98 9.97
C GLU A 571 -6.18 33.67 10.25
N PHE A 572 -5.04 33.00 9.96
CA PHE A 572 -3.73 33.63 10.05
C PHE A 572 -3.65 34.90 9.18
N ARG A 573 -4.10 34.83 7.91
CA ARG A 573 -4.13 36.00 7.02
C ARG A 573 -5.07 37.11 7.51
N LYS A 574 -6.19 36.77 8.16
CA LYS A 574 -7.08 37.76 8.79
C LYS A 574 -6.37 38.47 9.94
N ARG A 575 -5.73 37.73 10.84
CA ARG A 575 -4.93 38.28 11.95
C ARG A 575 -3.82 39.20 11.49
N LEU A 576 -3.20 38.92 10.34
CA LEU A 576 -2.18 39.79 9.75
C LEU A 576 -2.71 41.14 9.24
N LYS A 577 -4.03 41.30 9.05
CA LYS A 577 -4.66 42.58 8.67
C LYS A 577 -4.91 43.49 9.88
N GLU A 578 -4.99 42.93 11.08
CA GLU A 578 -5.19 43.69 12.32
C GLU A 578 -3.84 44.24 12.82
N PRO A 579 -3.66 45.57 12.95
CA PRO A 579 -2.35 46.16 13.25
C PRO A 579 -1.69 45.62 14.53
N LYS A 580 -2.42 45.65 15.66
CA LYS A 580 -1.91 45.18 16.96
C LYS A 580 -1.59 43.67 16.94
N THR A 581 -2.43 42.89 16.29
CA THR A 581 -2.24 41.43 16.18
C THR A 581 -1.04 41.11 15.30
N LYS A 582 -0.86 41.81 14.18
CA LYS A 582 0.29 41.69 13.28
C LYS A 582 1.60 42.03 14.00
N GLU A 583 1.63 43.13 14.76
CA GLU A 583 2.79 43.54 15.54
C GLU A 583 3.20 42.45 16.55
N ARG A 584 2.22 41.91 17.29
CA ARG A 584 2.44 40.78 18.22
C ARG A 584 2.95 39.53 17.51
N ILE A 585 2.47 39.23 16.30
CA ILE A 585 2.98 38.11 15.48
C ILE A 585 4.44 38.36 15.10
N LEU A 586 4.78 39.55 14.61
CA LEU A 586 6.15 39.91 14.20
C LEU A 586 7.13 39.85 15.38
N ALA A 587 6.75 40.36 16.55
CA ALA A 587 7.57 40.24 17.76
C ALA A 587 7.84 38.78 18.15
N GLY A 588 6.83 37.91 18.01
CA GLY A 588 7.02 36.48 18.25
C GLY A 588 7.86 35.77 17.17
N VAL A 589 7.79 36.20 15.91
CA VAL A 589 8.67 35.70 14.84
C VAL A 589 10.11 36.10 15.10
N GLU A 590 10.33 37.34 15.56
CA GLU A 590 11.65 37.85 15.91
C GLU A 590 12.30 37.02 17.02
N ASP A 591 11.58 36.78 18.12
CA ASP A 591 12.03 35.92 19.22
C ASP A 591 12.37 34.50 18.75
N LEU A 592 11.50 33.89 17.92
CA LEU A 592 11.72 32.55 17.37
C LEU A 592 12.96 32.50 16.46
N LEU A 593 13.18 33.54 15.64
CA LEU A 593 14.37 33.63 14.79
C LEU A 593 15.64 33.75 15.65
N ILE A 594 15.66 34.67 16.63
CA ILE A 594 16.81 34.86 17.52
C ILE A 594 17.19 33.53 18.18
N ARG A 595 16.22 32.84 18.78
CA ARG A 595 16.49 31.57 19.48
C ARG A 595 16.91 30.44 18.55
N LYS A 596 16.38 30.39 17.33
CA LYS A 596 16.54 29.22 16.45
C LYS A 596 17.71 29.33 15.47
N VAL A 597 17.91 30.49 14.84
CA VAL A 597 18.84 30.63 13.71
C VAL A 597 20.16 31.30 14.06
N TYR A 598 20.28 31.95 15.21
CA TYR A 598 21.56 32.49 15.69
C TYR A 598 22.29 31.42 16.51
N GLU A 599 23.59 31.24 16.24
CA GLU A 599 24.48 30.46 17.11
C GLU A 599 24.76 31.24 18.40
N ALA A 600 25.23 30.55 19.45
CA ALA A 600 25.43 31.14 20.78
C ALA A 600 26.39 32.34 20.81
N ASP A 601 27.32 32.41 19.86
CA ASP A 601 28.30 33.50 19.68
C ASP A 601 27.82 34.60 18.72
N GLN A 602 26.59 34.49 18.19
CA GLN A 602 26.03 35.43 17.23
C GLN A 602 25.04 36.40 17.89
N SER A 603 24.98 37.62 17.37
CA SER A 603 24.13 38.70 17.87
C SER A 603 23.32 39.32 16.74
N PRO A 604 22.02 39.60 16.94
CA PRO A 604 21.19 40.29 15.95
C PRO A 604 21.62 41.75 15.70
N GLY A 605 22.48 42.33 16.55
CA GLY A 605 23.05 43.66 16.33
C GLY A 605 24.17 43.71 15.27
N SER A 606 24.70 42.55 14.84
CA SER A 606 25.74 42.48 13.80
C SER A 606 25.12 42.14 12.44
N SER A 607 25.33 43.01 11.46
CA SER A 607 24.84 42.82 10.09
C SER A 607 25.34 41.51 9.46
N ASN A 608 26.61 41.16 9.70
CA ASN A 608 27.20 39.90 9.23
C ASN A 608 26.53 38.68 9.89
N HIS A 609 26.28 38.75 11.20
CA HIS A 609 25.59 37.67 11.92
C HIS A 609 24.16 37.49 11.42
N THR A 610 23.41 38.59 11.23
CA THR A 610 22.05 38.54 10.68
C THR A 610 22.03 37.96 9.27
N ALA A 611 22.96 38.37 8.39
CA ALA A 611 23.05 37.82 7.04
C ALA A 611 23.32 36.30 7.05
N LYS A 612 24.20 35.82 7.94
CA LYS A 612 24.47 34.38 8.14
C LYS A 612 23.25 33.67 8.72
N ALA A 613 22.59 34.23 9.73
CA ALA A 613 21.42 33.63 10.38
C ALA A 613 20.24 33.47 9.41
N LEU A 614 19.90 34.52 8.65
CA LEU A 614 18.83 34.47 7.64
C LEU A 614 19.17 33.53 6.47
N SER A 615 20.45 33.31 6.17
CA SER A 615 20.87 32.37 5.13
C SER A 615 20.58 30.90 5.49
N ARG A 616 20.35 30.59 6.78
CA ARG A 616 20.02 29.24 7.25
C ARG A 616 18.60 28.80 6.88
N ILE A 617 17.74 29.73 6.47
CA ILE A 617 16.38 29.44 6.02
C ILE A 617 16.35 29.51 4.50
N ARG A 618 16.08 28.38 3.86
CA ARG A 618 15.98 28.23 2.39
C ARG A 618 14.56 27.83 1.99
N VAL A 619 14.06 28.41 0.91
CA VAL A 619 12.76 28.04 0.32
C VAL A 619 12.89 26.70 -0.39
N ALA A 620 12.06 25.73 0.01
CA ALA A 620 12.01 24.39 -0.58
C ALA A 620 10.88 24.27 -1.61
N ARG A 621 9.72 24.86 -1.33
CA ARG A 621 8.57 24.91 -2.25
C ARG A 621 7.80 26.21 -2.04
N ALA A 622 7.52 26.90 -3.14
CA ALA A 622 6.73 28.12 -3.20
C ALA A 622 5.85 28.06 -4.47
N THR A 623 4.73 27.34 -4.42
CA THR A 623 3.80 27.19 -5.56
C THR A 623 3.22 28.51 -6.09
N HIS A 624 3.31 29.59 -5.30
CA HIS A 624 2.88 30.93 -5.67
C HIS A 624 3.96 31.74 -6.40
N ASP A 625 5.23 31.33 -6.31
CA ASP A 625 6.37 31.95 -6.98
C ASP A 625 7.56 30.96 -6.97
N GLU A 626 7.67 30.16 -8.03
CA GLU A 626 8.71 29.12 -8.13
C GLU A 626 10.11 29.73 -8.27
N THR A 627 10.23 31.02 -8.62
CA THR A 627 11.53 31.70 -8.72
C THR A 627 12.22 31.88 -7.36
N LEU A 628 11.49 31.69 -6.26
CA LEU A 628 12.03 31.73 -4.90
C LEU A 628 12.67 30.41 -4.49
N GLU A 629 12.34 29.31 -5.16
CA GLU A 629 12.77 27.97 -4.76
C GLU A 629 14.29 27.82 -4.85
N GLY A 630 14.85 27.20 -3.82
CA GLY A 630 16.29 27.08 -3.67
C GLY A 630 16.98 28.35 -3.15
N LYS A 631 16.31 29.51 -3.02
CA LYS A 631 16.93 30.72 -2.45
C LYS A 631 16.81 30.78 -0.94
N THR A 632 17.81 31.37 -0.29
CA THR A 632 17.78 31.70 1.14
C THR A 632 17.08 33.04 1.39
N LEU A 633 16.63 33.31 2.62
CA LEU A 633 16.02 34.61 2.94
C LEU A 633 16.97 35.78 2.64
N THR A 634 18.27 35.63 2.94
CA THR A 634 19.31 36.62 2.59
C THR A 634 19.36 36.87 1.08
N GLN A 635 19.36 35.81 0.26
CA GLN A 635 19.36 35.94 -1.20
C GLN A 635 18.10 36.64 -1.73
N ILE A 636 16.94 36.32 -1.15
CA ILE A 636 15.66 36.94 -1.55
C ILE A 636 15.64 38.43 -1.19
N LEU A 637 16.12 38.82 -0.01
CA LEU A 637 16.23 40.23 0.39
C LEU A 637 17.17 41.00 -0.53
N ASN A 638 18.35 40.45 -0.82
CA ASN A 638 19.31 41.04 -1.76
C ASN A 638 18.72 41.19 -3.16
N GLN A 639 18.04 40.16 -3.69
CA GLN A 639 17.39 40.21 -4.99
C GLN A 639 16.29 41.30 -5.04
N ARG A 640 15.56 41.48 -3.94
CA ARG A 640 14.54 42.53 -3.78
C ARG A 640 15.13 43.91 -3.45
N LYS A 641 16.47 44.05 -3.43
CA LYS A 641 17.19 45.27 -3.03
C LYS A 641 16.75 45.82 -1.66
N LYS A 642 16.35 44.93 -0.74
CA LYS A 642 16.00 45.27 0.64
C LYS A 642 17.20 45.04 1.56
N PRO A 643 17.47 45.94 2.53
CA PRO A 643 18.52 45.72 3.52
C PRO A 643 18.35 44.39 4.27
N VAL A 644 19.43 43.63 4.43
CA VAL A 644 19.43 42.36 5.17
C VAL A 644 19.45 42.65 6.67
N THR A 645 18.28 42.93 7.23
CA THR A 645 18.05 43.19 8.66
C THR A 645 17.13 42.15 9.26
N LEU A 646 17.17 41.99 10.59
CA LEU A 646 16.29 41.06 11.30
C LEU A 646 14.81 41.39 11.04
N SER A 647 14.44 42.67 11.10
CA SER A 647 13.06 43.13 10.83
C SER A 647 12.60 42.77 9.41
N ASN A 648 13.43 43.03 8.38
CA ASN A 648 13.10 42.66 7.00
C ASN A 648 13.03 41.13 6.83
N GLY A 649 13.88 40.38 7.53
CA GLY A 649 13.81 38.92 7.60
C GLY A 649 12.49 38.42 8.20
N CYS A 650 12.04 39.01 9.31
CA CYS A 650 10.76 38.69 9.95
C CYS A 650 9.58 38.95 9.01
N GLN A 651 9.57 40.12 8.35
CA GLN A 651 8.51 40.49 7.41
C GLN A 651 8.45 39.53 6.21
N LEU A 652 9.61 39.22 5.61
CA LEU A 652 9.71 38.27 4.51
C LEU A 652 9.23 36.88 4.93
N LEU A 653 9.60 36.43 6.13
CA LEU A 653 9.20 35.11 6.63
C LEU A 653 7.69 35.02 6.86
N VAL A 654 7.07 36.06 7.46
CA VAL A 654 5.61 36.15 7.60
C VAL A 654 4.91 36.16 6.25
N GLU A 655 5.44 36.90 5.27
CA GLU A 655 4.94 36.91 3.89
C GLU A 655 4.94 35.49 3.31
N LEU A 656 6.08 34.81 3.33
CA LEU A 656 6.24 33.44 2.80
C LEU A 656 5.32 32.45 3.52
N ILE A 657 5.22 32.51 4.85
CA ILE A 657 4.32 31.65 5.63
C ILE A 657 2.87 31.90 5.24
N SER A 658 2.46 33.16 5.09
CA SER A 658 1.09 33.51 4.66
C SER A 658 0.72 32.94 3.29
N LYS A 659 1.72 32.60 2.46
CA LYS A 659 1.55 31.99 1.14
C LYS A 659 1.73 30.46 1.14
N GLY A 660 1.91 29.83 2.30
CA GLY A 660 2.03 28.37 2.43
C GLY A 660 3.38 27.82 1.98
N THR A 661 4.46 28.58 2.14
CA THR A 661 5.82 28.21 1.72
C THR A 661 6.42 27.11 2.59
N GLY A 662 7.04 26.11 1.95
CA GLY A 662 7.86 25.09 2.61
C GLY A 662 9.33 25.50 2.65
N GLY A 663 10.07 25.10 3.69
CA GLY A 663 11.46 25.51 3.90
C GLY A 663 12.40 24.41 4.39
N ILE A 664 13.68 24.62 4.13
CA ILE A 664 14.82 23.89 4.67
C ILE A 664 15.49 24.77 5.73
N ASN A 665 15.81 24.18 6.87
CA ASN A 665 16.31 24.85 8.07
C ASN A 665 17.70 24.31 8.43
N HIS A 666 18.74 25.04 8.05
CA HIS A 666 20.14 24.72 8.33
C HIS A 666 20.52 25.11 9.77
N THR A 667 19.86 24.46 10.74
CA THR A 667 20.00 24.77 12.18
C THR A 667 20.37 23.53 13.00
N LEU A 668 21.06 22.56 12.39
CA LEU A 668 21.61 21.37 13.04
C LEU A 668 23.14 21.39 12.92
N GLU A 669 23.82 20.82 13.90
CA GLU A 669 25.27 20.80 13.98
C GLU A 669 25.86 19.53 13.31
N GLU A 670 26.07 19.60 11.99
CA GLU A 670 26.79 18.58 11.20
C GLU A 670 28.27 18.96 11.05
N ARG A 671 29.02 18.89 12.15
CA ARG A 671 30.49 18.96 12.16
C ARG A 671 31.07 17.77 12.92
N PRO A 672 32.34 17.37 12.69
CA PRO A 672 32.98 16.33 13.48
C PRO A 672 32.80 16.50 14.99
N GLY A 673 32.22 15.48 15.64
CA GLY A 673 31.93 15.48 17.09
C GLY A 673 30.68 16.27 17.52
N GLY A 674 29.98 16.89 16.57
CA GLY A 674 28.75 17.64 16.78
C GLY A 674 27.54 16.75 17.09
N ASP A 675 26.38 17.40 17.26
CA ASP A 675 25.12 16.71 17.60
C ASP A 675 24.70 15.65 16.58
N VAL A 676 24.87 15.89 15.27
CA VAL A 676 24.50 14.90 14.24
C VAL A 676 25.30 13.61 14.41
N ASP A 677 26.62 13.71 14.56
CA ASP A 677 27.49 12.55 14.77
C ASP A 677 27.13 11.80 16.06
N ARG A 678 26.94 12.52 17.15
CA ARG A 678 26.66 11.95 18.48
C ARG A 678 25.38 11.13 18.48
N VAL A 679 24.31 11.68 17.90
CA VAL A 679 23.04 10.97 17.78
C VAL A 679 23.19 9.77 16.84
N MET A 680 23.88 9.91 15.72
CA MET A 680 24.09 8.81 14.77
C MET A 680 24.84 7.62 15.41
N GLN A 681 25.88 7.91 16.20
CA GLN A 681 26.70 6.90 16.89
C GLN A 681 25.96 6.16 18.00
N HIS A 682 24.95 6.80 18.62
CA HIS A 682 24.22 6.19 19.73
C HIS A 682 23.60 4.83 19.32
N PRO A 683 23.78 3.73 20.10
CA PRO A 683 23.42 2.37 19.66
C PRO A 683 21.97 2.16 19.24
N GLN A 684 21.05 2.97 19.78
CA GLN A 684 19.60 2.84 19.53
C GLN A 684 19.07 3.74 18.41
N THR A 685 19.94 4.51 17.76
CA THR A 685 19.55 5.39 16.66
C THR A 685 19.42 4.60 15.37
N CYS A 686 18.19 4.52 14.88
CA CYS A 686 17.86 4.05 13.53
C CYS A 686 18.22 5.15 12.51
N ILE A 687 18.63 4.77 11.30
CA ILE A 687 18.74 5.72 10.20
C ILE A 687 17.39 5.79 9.48
N ALA A 688 16.86 7.00 9.31
CA ALA A 688 15.60 7.22 8.64
C ALA A 688 15.62 8.53 7.84
N SER A 689 14.89 8.60 6.72
CA SER A 689 15.08 9.70 5.77
C SER A 689 14.39 11.00 6.16
N ASP A 690 13.23 10.93 6.82
CA ASP A 690 12.25 12.03 6.92
C ASP A 690 11.92 12.64 5.52
N GLY A 691 12.13 11.84 4.48
CA GLY A 691 11.90 12.19 3.10
C GLY A 691 10.45 11.97 2.69
N SER A 692 10.16 12.29 1.43
CA SER A 692 8.87 11.96 0.81
C SER A 692 9.10 11.62 -0.66
N VAL A 693 8.03 11.23 -1.34
CA VAL A 693 8.04 10.97 -2.78
C VAL A 693 7.44 12.18 -3.48
N PHE A 694 8.24 12.81 -4.34
CA PHE A 694 7.88 13.99 -5.10
C PHE A 694 7.96 13.70 -6.60
N GLU A 695 7.35 14.56 -7.40
CA GLU A 695 7.64 14.63 -8.83
C GLU A 695 9.10 15.03 -9.06
N PHE A 696 9.81 14.26 -9.88
CA PHE A 696 11.22 14.52 -10.15
C PHE A 696 11.38 15.82 -10.94
N GLY A 697 12.29 16.70 -10.49
CA GLY A 697 12.51 18.01 -11.10
C GLY A 697 11.57 19.12 -10.63
N SER A 698 10.59 18.82 -9.75
CA SER A 698 9.69 19.83 -9.19
C SER A 698 10.11 20.26 -7.78
N GLY A 699 10.21 21.58 -7.58
CA GLY A 699 10.61 22.17 -6.30
C GLY A 699 12.12 22.12 -6.06
N ASN A 700 12.51 22.52 -4.85
CA ASN A 700 13.85 22.31 -4.32
C ASN A 700 13.76 21.56 -2.96
N PRO A 701 13.30 20.29 -2.97
CA PRO A 701 13.12 19.53 -1.74
C PRO A 701 14.46 19.29 -1.03
N HIS A 702 14.40 18.88 0.24
CA HIS A 702 15.59 18.48 0.97
C HIS A 702 16.26 17.24 0.33
N PRO A 703 17.61 17.19 0.21
CA PRO A 703 18.32 16.07 -0.44
C PRO A 703 18.12 14.70 0.24
N ARG A 704 17.67 14.70 1.50
CA ARG A 704 17.35 13.49 2.28
C ARG A 704 16.35 12.55 1.59
N SER A 705 15.46 13.06 0.74
CA SER A 705 14.54 12.22 -0.05
C SER A 705 15.24 11.38 -1.12
N TYR A 706 16.50 11.68 -1.45
CA TYR A 706 17.25 11.04 -2.54
C TYR A 706 18.55 10.37 -2.09
N GLY A 707 19.05 10.69 -0.89
CA GLY A 707 20.40 10.34 -0.47
C GLY A 707 20.60 9.82 0.95
N CYS A 708 19.55 9.66 1.77
CA CYS A 708 19.69 9.30 3.19
C CYS A 708 20.62 8.09 3.43
N PHE A 709 20.26 6.90 2.93
CA PHE A 709 21.04 5.70 3.23
C PHE A 709 22.41 5.69 2.54
N PRO A 710 22.53 6.03 1.23
CA PRO A 710 23.83 6.09 0.56
C PRO A 710 24.77 7.15 1.14
N ARG A 711 24.25 8.24 1.71
CA ARG A 711 25.06 9.22 2.45
C ARG A 711 25.67 8.61 3.70
N VAL A 712 24.94 7.78 4.45
CA VAL A 712 25.54 7.10 5.62
C VAL A 712 26.66 6.17 5.17
N LEU A 713 26.44 5.37 4.13
CA LEU A 713 27.43 4.40 3.64
C LEU A 713 28.67 5.07 3.01
N GLY A 714 28.47 6.10 2.19
CA GLY A 714 29.57 6.82 1.54
C GLY A 714 30.24 7.80 2.49
N HIS A 715 29.50 8.79 2.98
CA HIS A 715 30.06 9.87 3.76
C HIS A 715 30.41 9.46 5.20
N TYR A 716 29.49 8.83 5.92
CA TYR A 716 29.69 8.56 7.35
C TYR A 716 30.50 7.28 7.64
N VAL A 717 30.42 6.26 6.77
CA VAL A 717 31.19 5.01 6.91
C VAL A 717 32.52 5.11 6.16
N ARG A 718 32.50 5.22 4.82
CA ARG A 718 33.73 5.15 4.01
C ARG A 718 34.64 6.37 4.21
N GLU A 719 34.11 7.59 4.11
CA GLU A 719 34.92 8.81 4.15
C GLU A 719 35.28 9.22 5.59
N ARG A 720 34.28 9.31 6.47
CA ARG A 720 34.48 9.84 7.83
C ARG A 720 34.79 8.79 8.89
N LYS A 721 34.60 7.49 8.58
CA LYS A 721 34.84 6.37 9.51
C LYS A 721 34.14 6.55 10.86
N LEU A 722 32.97 7.20 10.86
CA LEU A 722 32.19 7.46 12.08
C LEU A 722 31.49 6.18 12.58
N LEU A 723 31.08 5.33 11.63
CA LEU A 723 30.49 4.02 11.85
C LEU A 723 31.26 2.99 11.03
N THR A 724 31.28 1.74 11.51
CA THR A 724 31.60 0.59 10.65
C THR A 724 30.44 0.29 9.69
N LEU A 725 30.71 -0.47 8.63
CA LEU A 725 29.70 -0.81 7.62
C LEU A 725 28.58 -1.68 8.22
N GLU A 726 28.96 -2.61 9.09
CA GLU A 726 28.09 -3.54 9.81
C GLU A 726 27.16 -2.78 10.78
N GLN A 727 27.71 -1.80 11.53
CA GLN A 727 26.90 -0.93 12.39
C GLN A 727 25.90 -0.10 11.58
N ALA A 728 26.33 0.48 10.45
CA ALA A 728 25.45 1.24 9.59
C ALA A 728 24.31 0.37 9.03
N ILE A 729 24.62 -0.81 8.49
CA ILE A 729 23.61 -1.74 7.98
C ILE A 729 22.67 -2.20 9.10
N HIS A 730 23.18 -2.52 10.29
CA HIS A 730 22.35 -2.87 11.45
C HIS A 730 21.32 -1.79 11.79
N LYS A 731 21.77 -0.53 11.83
CA LYS A 731 20.94 0.66 12.10
C LYS A 731 19.88 0.94 11.03
N MET A 732 20.03 0.36 9.84
CA MET A 732 19.10 0.50 8.70
C MET A 732 18.23 -0.75 8.47
N THR A 733 18.48 -1.86 9.18
CA THR A 733 17.85 -3.17 8.91
C THR A 733 17.29 -3.83 10.17
N VAL A 734 18.13 -4.50 10.96
CA VAL A 734 17.69 -5.23 12.16
C VAL A 734 17.16 -4.30 13.24
N LEU A 735 17.82 -3.17 13.51
CA LEU A 735 17.39 -2.25 14.55
C LEU A 735 15.95 -1.72 14.31
N PRO A 736 15.61 -1.17 13.13
CA PRO A 736 14.23 -0.81 12.83
C PRO A 736 13.28 -2.01 12.77
N ALA A 737 13.72 -3.17 12.25
CA ALA A 737 12.88 -4.39 12.27
C ALA A 737 12.52 -4.84 13.70
N ASN A 738 13.47 -4.74 14.64
CA ASN A 738 13.26 -5.08 16.05
C ASN A 738 12.26 -4.13 16.72
N ARG A 739 12.31 -2.81 16.43
CA ARG A 739 11.29 -1.85 16.87
C ARG A 739 9.89 -2.26 16.39
N LEU A 740 9.80 -2.73 15.15
CA LEU A 740 8.54 -3.15 14.54
C LEU A 740 8.10 -4.57 14.96
N GLY A 741 8.89 -5.27 15.77
CA GLY A 741 8.63 -6.67 16.16
C GLY A 741 8.81 -7.68 15.01
N TRP A 742 9.37 -7.28 13.88
CA TRP A 742 9.49 -8.11 12.68
C TRP A 742 10.69 -9.05 12.74
N LYS A 743 10.43 -10.33 12.96
CA LYS A 743 11.48 -11.36 13.04
C LYS A 743 11.98 -11.81 11.67
N LYS A 744 11.13 -11.78 10.63
CA LYS A 744 11.43 -12.31 9.29
C LYS A 744 11.77 -11.25 8.25
N ARG A 745 12.06 -10.01 8.67
CA ARG A 745 12.58 -8.90 7.84
C ARG A 745 13.80 -8.25 8.48
N GLY A 746 14.53 -7.48 7.69
CA GLY A 746 15.73 -6.78 8.10
C GLY A 746 16.92 -7.69 8.37
N ARG A 747 16.89 -8.96 7.92
CA ARG A 747 17.91 -9.99 8.15
C ARG A 747 18.14 -10.84 6.91
N ILE A 748 19.39 -11.20 6.61
CA ILE A 748 19.71 -12.28 5.65
C ILE A 748 19.78 -13.59 6.43
N ALA A 749 18.67 -14.32 6.45
CA ALA A 749 18.60 -15.63 7.07
C ALA A 749 17.55 -16.50 6.37
N VAL A 750 17.73 -17.82 6.42
CA VAL A 750 16.77 -18.77 5.85
C VAL A 750 15.38 -18.57 6.47
N GLY A 751 14.36 -18.47 5.62
CA GLY A 751 12.96 -18.22 6.00
C GLY A 751 12.58 -16.73 6.08
N CYS A 752 13.54 -15.80 6.05
CA CYS A 752 13.26 -14.37 5.96
C CYS A 752 12.69 -13.99 4.59
N TRP A 753 11.94 -12.89 4.55
CA TRP A 753 11.56 -12.25 3.30
C TRP A 753 12.80 -11.83 2.52
N ALA A 754 12.78 -12.04 1.20
CA ALA A 754 13.85 -11.60 0.30
C ALA A 754 13.70 -10.10 -0.03
N ASP A 755 13.71 -9.26 1.01
CA ASP A 755 14.02 -7.85 0.89
C ASP A 755 15.53 -7.70 0.98
N VAL A 756 16.21 -7.67 -0.17
CA VAL A 756 17.68 -7.79 -0.27
C VAL A 756 18.21 -6.70 -1.18
N ILE A 757 19.37 -6.14 -0.84
CA ILE A 757 20.08 -5.23 -1.74
C ILE A 757 21.49 -5.73 -2.01
N VAL A 758 22.00 -5.31 -3.17
CA VAL A 758 23.38 -5.51 -3.59
C VAL A 758 23.95 -4.15 -3.95
N PHE A 759 25.05 -3.77 -3.31
CA PHE A 759 25.70 -2.49 -3.55
C PHE A 759 27.22 -2.60 -3.53
N ASP A 760 27.86 -1.60 -4.12
CA ASP A 760 29.31 -1.44 -4.14
C ASP A 760 29.73 -0.50 -3.00
N ALA A 761 30.48 -1.03 -2.02
CA ALA A 761 30.94 -0.25 -0.87
C ALA A 761 31.90 0.89 -1.26
N GLU A 762 32.65 0.74 -2.35
CA GLU A 762 33.62 1.73 -2.82
C GLU A 762 32.94 2.92 -3.52
N THR A 763 31.79 2.70 -4.16
CA THR A 763 31.14 3.72 -5.00
C THR A 763 29.81 4.22 -4.47
N VAL A 764 29.20 3.54 -3.49
CA VAL A 764 27.90 3.97 -2.92
C VAL A 764 28.01 5.39 -2.34
N THR A 765 27.14 6.28 -2.82
CA THR A 765 27.09 7.68 -2.35
C THR A 765 25.77 8.34 -2.74
N ASP A 766 25.37 9.33 -1.95
CA ASP A 766 24.36 10.31 -2.36
C ASP A 766 24.94 11.28 -3.40
N ARG A 767 24.06 11.74 -4.31
CA ARG A 767 24.38 12.82 -5.27
C ARG A 767 23.59 14.09 -4.99
N ALA A 768 22.44 13.96 -4.32
CA ALA A 768 21.54 15.06 -4.04
C ALA A 768 22.18 16.07 -3.08
N THR A 769 22.13 17.35 -3.45
CA THR A 769 22.60 18.46 -2.62
C THR A 769 21.47 19.44 -2.34
N PHE A 770 21.67 20.37 -1.42
CA PHE A 770 20.66 21.40 -1.10
C PHE A 770 20.29 22.33 -2.26
N THR A 771 21.18 22.49 -3.24
CA THR A 771 20.99 23.33 -4.43
C THR A 771 20.62 22.53 -5.67
N LYS A 772 20.92 21.23 -5.69
CA LYS A 772 20.54 20.29 -6.76
C LYS A 772 19.98 19.01 -6.14
N PRO A 773 18.76 19.04 -5.59
CA PRO A 773 18.23 17.91 -4.81
C PRO A 773 17.72 16.75 -5.67
N HIS A 774 17.35 17.01 -6.93
CA HIS A 774 16.85 15.99 -7.86
C HIS A 774 18.01 15.24 -8.52
N GLN A 775 18.75 14.48 -7.72
CA GLN A 775 19.82 13.60 -8.19
C GLN A 775 19.72 12.28 -7.46
N HIS A 776 19.60 11.19 -8.21
CA HIS A 776 19.54 9.86 -7.61
C HIS A 776 20.91 9.42 -7.09
N SER A 777 20.88 8.67 -5.99
CA SER A 777 22.07 7.99 -5.46
C SER A 777 22.62 6.95 -6.44
N ILE A 778 23.90 6.63 -6.30
CA ILE A 778 24.63 5.65 -7.10
C ILE A 778 25.26 4.57 -6.22
N GLY A 779 25.76 3.49 -6.84
CA GLY A 779 26.41 2.36 -6.16
C GLY A 779 25.46 1.28 -5.64
N ILE A 780 24.14 1.51 -5.62
CA ILE A 780 23.14 0.44 -5.42
C ILE A 780 22.88 -0.26 -6.77
N HIS A 781 23.22 -1.55 -6.88
CA HIS A 781 23.13 -2.31 -8.13
C HIS A 781 21.83 -3.10 -8.24
N HIS A 782 21.46 -3.86 -7.21
CA HIS A 782 20.25 -4.67 -7.21
C HIS A 782 19.43 -4.42 -5.96
N VAL A 783 18.12 -4.41 -6.12
CA VAL A 783 17.16 -4.29 -5.02
C VAL A 783 16.04 -5.29 -5.27
N PHE A 784 15.78 -6.12 -4.27
CA PHE A 784 14.70 -7.08 -4.24
C PHE A 784 13.72 -6.65 -3.16
N VAL A 785 12.44 -6.61 -3.50
CA VAL A 785 11.34 -6.38 -2.56
C VAL A 785 10.41 -7.58 -2.65
N ALA A 786 10.18 -8.25 -1.53
CA ALA A 786 9.43 -9.50 -1.47
C ALA A 786 9.93 -10.55 -2.49
N GLY A 787 11.25 -10.64 -2.68
CA GLY A 787 11.96 -11.53 -3.61
C GLY A 787 11.76 -11.24 -5.09
N ARG A 788 11.21 -10.08 -5.45
CA ARG A 788 11.11 -9.61 -6.84
C ARG A 788 12.08 -8.46 -7.06
N ARG A 789 12.80 -8.50 -8.18
CA ARG A 789 13.84 -7.51 -8.51
C ARG A 789 13.24 -6.20 -9.01
N VAL A 790 13.26 -5.15 -8.18
CA VAL A 790 12.76 -3.80 -8.48
C VAL A 790 13.86 -2.86 -9.02
N LEU A 791 15.13 -3.18 -8.76
CA LEU A 791 16.30 -2.54 -9.36
C LEU A 791 17.25 -3.62 -9.90
N ALA A 792 17.70 -3.46 -11.14
CA ALA A 792 18.63 -4.38 -11.80
C ALA A 792 19.79 -3.61 -12.43
N ALA A 793 21.02 -3.90 -12.00
CA ALA A 793 22.25 -3.24 -12.48
C ALA A 793 22.13 -1.70 -12.47
N GLY A 794 21.60 -1.14 -11.39
CA GLY A 794 21.40 0.30 -11.22
C GLY A 794 20.24 0.90 -12.02
N LYS A 795 19.43 0.09 -12.71
CA LYS A 795 18.25 0.54 -13.48
C LYS A 795 16.96 0.05 -12.83
N LEU A 796 15.97 0.95 -12.75
CA LEU A 796 14.65 0.62 -12.25
C LEU A 796 13.95 -0.39 -13.18
N THR A 797 13.28 -1.38 -12.61
CA THR A 797 12.44 -2.32 -13.38
C THR A 797 10.97 -1.89 -13.35
N ALA A 798 10.10 -2.55 -14.11
CA ALA A 798 8.66 -2.30 -14.06
C ALA A 798 7.96 -2.95 -12.84
N GLU A 799 8.71 -3.70 -12.03
CA GLU A 799 8.18 -4.47 -10.90
C GLU A 799 7.75 -3.57 -9.73
N ARG A 800 6.64 -3.93 -9.11
CA ARG A 800 6.00 -3.18 -8.00
C ARG A 800 5.45 -4.15 -6.97
N SER A 801 6.36 -4.94 -6.40
CA SER A 801 6.06 -6.03 -5.46
C SER A 801 5.86 -5.59 -4.02
N GLY A 802 6.08 -4.30 -3.72
CA GLY A 802 5.82 -3.71 -2.43
C GLY A 802 4.34 -3.78 -2.06
N HIS A 803 4.07 -4.09 -0.79
CA HIS A 803 2.72 -4.27 -0.26
C HIS A 803 2.57 -3.66 1.14
N PRO A 804 1.32 -3.47 1.63
CA PRO A 804 1.08 -3.05 3.00
C PRO A 804 1.57 -4.07 4.03
N LEU A 805 2.24 -3.60 5.07
CA LEU A 805 2.71 -4.36 6.23
C LEU A 805 1.99 -3.91 7.50
N SER A 806 1.82 -4.84 8.43
CA SER A 806 1.36 -4.60 9.81
C SER A 806 2.35 -5.22 10.80
N LEU A 807 2.17 -4.99 12.11
CA LEU A 807 3.05 -5.54 13.16
C LEU A 807 3.20 -7.06 13.12
N GLY A 808 2.20 -7.79 12.60
CA GLY A 808 2.27 -9.26 12.47
C GLY A 808 3.22 -9.80 11.40
N ASP A 809 3.90 -8.95 10.61
CA ASP A 809 4.80 -9.33 9.50
C ASP A 809 4.17 -10.33 8.49
N ARG A 810 2.84 -10.33 8.39
CA ARG A 810 2.08 -11.12 7.42
C ARG A 810 1.51 -10.21 6.32
N PRO A 811 1.49 -10.65 5.06
CA PRO A 811 0.68 -10.02 4.04
C PRO A 811 -0.76 -9.99 4.54
N PHE A 812 -1.45 -8.85 4.37
CA PHE A 812 -2.81 -8.64 4.87
C PHE A 812 -3.84 -9.70 4.43
N ALA A 813 -3.54 -10.47 3.38
CA ALA A 813 -4.35 -11.59 2.91
C ALA A 813 -4.47 -12.76 3.93
N ASP A 814 -3.71 -12.73 5.04
CA ASP A 814 -3.63 -13.82 6.02
C ASP A 814 -4.21 -13.45 7.40
N ARG A 815 -4.87 -12.29 7.54
CA ARG A 815 -5.66 -11.96 8.74
C ARG A 815 -7.00 -12.69 8.68
N ARG A 816 -7.01 -13.95 9.09
CA ARG A 816 -8.22 -14.58 9.65
C ARG A 816 -8.70 -13.69 10.78
N LEU A 817 -10.03 -13.56 10.89
CA LEU A 817 -10.73 -13.03 12.05
C LEU A 817 -10.02 -13.48 13.32
N LEU A 818 -9.49 -12.53 14.11
CA LEU A 818 -9.20 -12.84 15.51
C LEU A 818 -10.53 -13.32 16.12
N PRO A 819 -10.54 -14.43 16.87
CA PRO A 819 -11.66 -14.69 17.76
C PRO A 819 -11.81 -13.46 18.65
N VAL A 820 -13.02 -12.90 18.69
CA VAL A 820 -13.40 -12.03 19.80
C VAL A 820 -13.32 -12.93 21.03
N GLU A 821 -12.24 -12.83 21.79
CA GLU A 821 -12.23 -13.38 23.14
C GLU A 821 -13.37 -12.69 23.89
N GLN A 822 -14.41 -13.47 24.16
CA GLN A 822 -15.46 -13.08 25.09
C GLN A 822 -14.79 -12.90 26.44
N SER A 823 -14.74 -11.65 26.90
CA SER A 823 -14.40 -11.30 28.28
C SER A 823 -15.30 -12.08 29.24
N LYS A 824 -14.68 -12.79 30.19
CA LYS A 824 -15.25 -13.01 31.52
C LYS A 824 -14.71 -11.94 32.46
#